data_AF-A0A2H0P465-F1
#
_entry.id   AF-A0A2H0P465-F1
#
_cell.length_a   1.000
_cell.length_b   1.000
_cell.length_c   1.000
_cell.angle_alpha   90.00
_cell.angle_beta   90.00
_cell.angle_gamma   90.00
#
_symmetry.space_group_name_H-M   'P 1'
#
loop_
_entity.id
_entity.type
_entity.pdbx_description
1 polymer ?
#
loop_
_entity_poly.entity_id
_entity_poly.type
_entity_poly.pdbx_seq_one_letter_code
_entity_poly.pdbx_strand_id
1 'polypeptide(L)'
;MDFSHLLISGKIIVFDGAMGTALASPRNDKCPNANERTNCNEELNLTHPEIVKSVHLDFLNAGARVIETNTFGANRLVLAEYGLEDKVSEINLAAANIARAAINESLITNNESRFVSGSVGPTSKLPTLGHISFDEMVVIYKEQISALIEGGVDLLQIETCQDILQAKAAIIACKEVISRSVINAHDDVRNKIPIIVTLTIESSGTTLLGTEVGAALAALEPLGISAFGLNCGGGPKQMEEHVRYLSQNSSVPIAVLANAGLPEIVNGVARYDLSAEEFGKWAEYYTRELGVQIVGGCCGTTSEHIRSVADKITPSLCKGGKGEGDNSSIVLPALTPLPRQGSGHAYKWGEYFSSLYSPVAVDQEPRPLIVGERMNINGSKEFREHILKDDFTAASLFAKRQAGTGAHVLDLSVAYAGRDEAQDISAMALSLAASSTLPIMIDSTNPEAIEAALKRLPGRSVINSINLEDGGKKAVIMIKLAKKFGAGLVALTIDEKGMARDADTKLKIANRLIKLCEDLNAPLFIDLLTFTLADPEAAKFGSGHETLKAIKKLKTIYSSGKRSASRSPVLGRSKGSRLRSNDNVRSILGVSNISYGLKPEMRKVLNSVFLFEAVKAGLDAAIVHAGQILPIHKIDKKALNLAQELIFCKRKDALQKFIGHFEGKKEAGSRKQEKRMSDEERLKYSVIDGDRLELEKIIPTIIKIYPPTEIISKILLPAMRTVGEKFGRGELALPFVLQSAEVMRRSVSLLEPFMDRTKMKEQGKMVIATVRGDVHDIGKNLVDIILTNNGFKVVNLGVKQPIESIIMAIETEKPQAVGLSGLLVQSCLIMKDDLIELSHRGITIPVICGGAALTGKFVENELQKAYKGKVYYAKDAFEGLKIMQSL
;
A
#
# COMPACT_ATOMS: atom_id res chain seq x y z
N MET A 1 21.80 -20.73 20.57
CA MET A 1 21.58 -19.46 19.83
C MET A 1 20.08 -19.19 19.90
N ASP A 2 19.62 -18.01 20.29
CA ASP A 2 18.18 -17.67 20.27
C ASP A 2 17.69 -17.39 18.82
N PHE A 3 16.38 -17.43 18.58
CA PHE A 3 15.83 -17.25 17.23
C PHE A 3 16.10 -15.84 16.68
N SER A 4 16.08 -14.81 17.53
CA SER A 4 16.39 -13.43 17.14
C SER A 4 17.81 -13.32 16.58
N HIS A 5 18.80 -13.98 17.21
CA HIS A 5 20.17 -14.03 16.71
C HIS A 5 20.26 -14.76 15.37
N LEU A 6 19.48 -15.83 15.18
CA LEU A 6 19.41 -16.51 13.89
C LEU A 6 18.87 -15.59 12.79
N LEU A 7 17.78 -14.87 13.08
CA LEU A 7 17.18 -13.93 12.14
C LEU A 7 18.16 -12.79 11.77
N ILE A 8 18.85 -12.23 12.76
CA ILE A 8 19.87 -11.17 12.56
C ILE A 8 21.09 -11.69 11.79
N SER A 9 21.43 -12.98 11.91
CA SER A 9 22.59 -13.56 11.22
C SER A 9 22.45 -13.56 9.69
N GLY A 10 21.24 -13.33 9.16
CA GLY A 10 20.96 -13.36 7.73
C GLY A 10 21.02 -14.76 7.12
N LYS A 11 21.14 -15.82 7.95
CA LYS A 11 21.07 -17.20 7.49
C LYS A 11 19.64 -17.54 7.08
N ILE A 12 19.54 -18.42 6.10
CA ILE A 12 18.27 -18.95 5.62
C ILE A 12 17.72 -19.90 6.68
N ILE A 13 16.41 -19.84 6.88
CA ILE A 13 15.70 -20.59 7.91
C ILE A 13 14.63 -21.41 7.21
N VAL A 14 14.76 -22.73 7.34
CA VAL A 14 13.78 -23.69 6.81
C VAL A 14 12.73 -23.97 7.89
N PHE A 15 11.49 -23.60 7.61
CA PHE A 15 10.32 -23.97 8.39
C PHE A 15 9.79 -25.33 7.91
N ASP A 16 8.88 -25.93 8.67
CA ASP A 16 8.22 -27.18 8.32
C ASP A 16 7.18 -27.01 7.20
N GLY A 17 6.43 -28.08 6.96
CA GLY A 17 5.33 -28.12 6.00
C GLY A 17 3.97 -28.19 6.70
N ALA A 18 2.93 -28.56 5.96
CA ALA A 18 1.56 -28.51 6.51
C ALA A 18 1.27 -29.62 7.54
N MET A 19 1.02 -29.19 8.78
CA MET A 19 0.50 -30.03 9.86
C MET A 19 -0.84 -30.71 9.48
N GLY A 20 -1.83 -29.92 9.04
CA GLY A 20 -3.17 -30.45 8.74
C GLY A 20 -3.18 -31.55 7.67
N THR A 21 -2.48 -31.34 6.54
CA THR A 21 -2.39 -32.37 5.49
C THR A 21 -1.53 -33.57 5.90
N ALA A 22 -0.53 -33.37 6.76
CA ALA A 22 0.27 -34.47 7.29
C ALA A 22 -0.53 -35.34 8.26
N LEU A 23 -1.37 -34.74 9.12
CA LEU A 23 -2.27 -35.47 10.00
C LEU A 23 -3.33 -36.28 9.23
N ALA A 24 -3.83 -35.75 8.11
CA ALA A 24 -4.79 -36.41 7.23
C ALA A 24 -4.16 -37.43 6.25
N SER A 25 -2.84 -37.65 6.31
CA SER A 25 -2.13 -38.57 5.41
C SER A 25 -2.52 -40.04 5.66
N PRO A 26 -2.51 -40.91 4.63
CA PRO A 26 -2.78 -42.35 4.81
C PRO A 26 -1.85 -43.05 5.80
N ARG A 27 -0.64 -42.52 6.04
CA ARG A 27 0.27 -43.04 7.09
C ARG A 27 -0.37 -42.97 8.49
N ASN A 28 -1.32 -42.06 8.65
CA ASN A 28 -2.10 -41.81 9.84
C ASN A 28 -3.55 -42.32 9.69
N ASP A 29 -3.81 -43.36 8.87
CA ASP A 29 -5.14 -43.99 8.71
C ASP A 29 -5.77 -44.49 10.03
N LYS A 30 -4.96 -44.61 11.10
CA LYS A 30 -5.39 -44.94 12.47
C LYS A 30 -5.60 -43.72 13.37
N CYS A 31 -5.28 -42.51 12.91
CA CYS A 31 -5.64 -41.28 13.59
C CYS A 31 -7.17 -41.23 13.56
N PRO A 32 -7.85 -41.40 14.70
CA PRO A 32 -9.29 -41.23 14.70
C PRO A 32 -9.55 -39.78 14.25
N ASN A 33 -10.48 -39.59 13.30
CA ASN A 33 -11.10 -38.28 13.13
C ASN A 33 -11.40 -37.78 14.54
N ALA A 34 -10.85 -36.62 14.93
CA ALA A 34 -10.91 -36.09 16.29
C ALA A 34 -12.35 -36.19 16.80
N ASN A 35 -12.66 -37.28 17.50
CA ASN A 35 -13.99 -37.88 17.67
C ASN A 35 -14.87 -37.92 16.38
N GLU A 36 -15.85 -38.81 16.28
CA GLU A 36 -16.83 -38.82 15.17
C GLU A 36 -17.73 -37.56 15.13
N ARG A 37 -17.35 -36.46 15.81
CA ARG A 37 -18.13 -35.24 16.02
C ARG A 37 -17.43 -33.94 15.64
N THR A 38 -16.10 -33.80 15.68
CA THR A 38 -15.48 -32.45 15.67
C THR A 38 -14.47 -32.14 14.56
N ASN A 39 -13.79 -33.08 13.88
CA ASN A 39 -12.90 -32.73 12.74
C ASN A 39 -11.87 -31.60 13.04
N CYS A 40 -11.52 -31.38 14.31
CA CYS A 40 -10.64 -30.30 14.78
C CYS A 40 -9.23 -30.84 15.05
N ASN A 41 -8.24 -30.37 14.28
CA ASN A 41 -6.87 -30.85 14.38
C ASN A 41 -6.24 -30.49 15.73
N GLU A 42 -6.60 -29.35 16.31
CA GLU A 42 -6.05 -28.84 17.56
C GLU A 42 -6.43 -29.72 18.76
N GLU A 43 -7.57 -30.43 18.71
CA GLU A 43 -7.98 -31.38 19.76
C GLU A 43 -7.03 -32.59 19.86
N LEU A 44 -6.31 -32.93 18.77
CA LEU A 44 -5.33 -34.02 18.76
C LEU A 44 -4.15 -33.76 19.69
N ASN A 45 -3.89 -32.49 20.06
CA ASN A 45 -2.87 -32.17 21.07
C ASN A 45 -3.19 -32.80 22.44
N LEU A 46 -4.47 -33.01 22.76
CA LEU A 46 -4.90 -33.62 24.02
C LEU A 46 -5.21 -35.11 23.86
N THR A 47 -5.82 -35.48 22.73
CA THR A 47 -6.34 -36.83 22.53
C THR A 47 -5.32 -37.80 21.94
N HIS A 48 -4.43 -37.32 21.05
CA HIS A 48 -3.45 -38.12 20.31
C HIS A 48 -2.09 -37.40 20.17
N PRO A 49 -1.48 -36.96 21.29
CA PRO A 49 -0.25 -36.16 21.26
C PRO A 49 0.92 -36.87 20.58
N GLU A 50 0.96 -38.20 20.60
CA GLU A 50 1.96 -39.02 19.94
C GLU A 50 1.94 -38.89 18.41
N ILE A 51 0.75 -38.74 17.80
CA ILE A 51 0.61 -38.57 16.36
C ILE A 51 1.13 -37.19 15.96
N VAL A 52 0.73 -36.13 16.68
CA VAL A 52 1.21 -34.76 16.46
C VAL A 52 2.75 -34.71 16.60
N LYS A 53 3.30 -35.33 17.65
CA LYS A 53 4.76 -35.43 17.85
C LYS A 53 5.45 -36.13 16.68
N SER A 54 4.85 -37.19 16.15
CA SER A 54 5.42 -37.94 15.03
C SER A 54 5.54 -37.09 13.76
N VAL A 55 4.55 -36.23 13.48
CA VAL A 55 4.59 -35.30 12.35
C VAL A 55 5.71 -34.26 12.52
N HIS A 56 5.87 -33.70 13.73
CA HIS A 56 7.00 -32.81 14.02
C HIS A 56 8.35 -33.49 13.80
N LEU A 57 8.50 -34.74 14.27
CA LEU A 57 9.71 -35.53 14.08
C LEU A 57 10.00 -35.76 12.59
N ASP A 58 8.98 -36.06 11.78
CA ASP A 58 9.14 -36.24 10.34
C ASP A 58 9.69 -34.97 9.66
N PHE A 59 9.19 -33.78 10.02
CA PHE A 59 9.68 -32.51 9.46
C PHE A 59 11.07 -32.13 9.98
N LEU A 60 11.34 -32.33 11.28
CA LEU A 60 12.68 -32.13 11.83
C LEU A 60 13.70 -33.02 11.10
N ASN A 61 13.39 -34.31 10.94
CA ASN A 61 14.23 -35.28 10.22
C ASN A 61 14.36 -34.97 8.73
N ALA A 62 13.41 -34.22 8.15
CA ALA A 62 13.53 -33.69 6.79
C ALA A 62 14.46 -32.48 6.69
N GLY A 63 14.92 -31.90 7.80
CA GLY A 63 15.82 -30.75 7.82
C GLY A 63 15.14 -29.44 8.20
N ALA A 64 13.86 -29.45 8.62
CA ALA A 64 13.23 -28.27 9.20
C ALA A 64 14.02 -27.79 10.42
N ARG A 65 14.21 -26.47 10.50
CA ARG A 65 14.85 -25.81 11.64
C ARG A 65 13.84 -25.23 12.62
N VAL A 66 12.66 -24.89 12.11
CA VAL A 66 11.54 -24.40 12.89
C VAL A 66 10.34 -25.31 12.60
N ILE A 67 9.62 -25.70 13.64
CA ILE A 67 8.35 -26.41 13.53
C ILE A 67 7.24 -25.54 14.10
N GLU A 68 6.08 -25.53 13.43
CA GLU A 68 4.90 -24.81 13.86
C GLU A 68 4.07 -25.65 14.83
N THR A 69 3.62 -25.07 15.94
CA THR A 69 2.69 -25.75 16.85
C THR A 69 1.38 -26.07 16.14
N ASN A 70 0.74 -27.18 16.48
CA ASN A 70 -0.59 -27.53 15.97
C ASN A 70 -1.68 -26.67 16.64
N THR A 71 -1.67 -25.36 16.39
CA THR A 71 -2.49 -24.35 17.09
C THR A 71 -3.11 -23.31 16.17
N PHE A 72 -3.16 -23.58 14.86
CA PHE A 72 -3.68 -22.65 13.85
C PHE A 72 -5.04 -22.07 14.26
N GLY A 73 -6.00 -22.94 14.57
CA GLY A 73 -7.35 -22.59 15.03
C GLY A 73 -7.53 -22.60 16.55
N ALA A 74 -6.47 -22.64 17.36
CA ALA A 74 -6.58 -22.83 18.81
C ALA A 74 -6.95 -21.54 19.58
N ASN A 75 -7.90 -20.76 19.07
CA ASN A 75 -8.47 -19.59 19.75
C ASN A 75 -9.94 -19.81 20.10
N ARG A 76 -10.44 -19.04 21.06
CA ARG A 76 -11.80 -19.20 21.61
C ARG A 76 -12.91 -19.21 20.57
N LEU A 77 -12.82 -18.37 19.52
CA LEU A 77 -13.87 -18.28 18.50
C LEU A 77 -13.91 -19.52 17.59
N VAL A 78 -12.76 -20.00 17.16
CA VAL A 78 -12.66 -21.17 16.29
C VAL A 78 -12.97 -22.44 17.08
N LEU A 79 -12.44 -22.58 18.30
CA LEU A 79 -12.72 -23.73 19.17
C LEU A 79 -14.19 -23.81 19.61
N ALA A 80 -14.91 -22.68 19.70
CA ALA A 80 -16.34 -22.68 19.98
C ALA A 80 -17.18 -23.40 18.91
N GLU A 81 -16.72 -23.41 17.65
CA GLU A 81 -17.40 -24.14 16.57
C GLU A 81 -17.37 -25.66 16.78
N TYR A 82 -16.47 -26.12 17.67
CA TYR A 82 -16.28 -27.51 18.06
C TYR A 82 -16.70 -27.81 19.52
N GLY A 83 -17.22 -26.82 20.26
CA GLY A 83 -17.56 -26.97 21.69
C GLY A 83 -16.33 -27.10 22.60
N LEU A 84 -15.21 -26.50 22.21
CA LEU A 84 -13.91 -26.56 22.91
C LEU A 84 -13.43 -25.18 23.39
N GLU A 85 -14.30 -24.18 23.45
CA GLU A 85 -13.97 -22.80 23.82
C GLU A 85 -13.31 -22.65 25.20
N ASP A 86 -13.62 -23.55 26.14
CA ASP A 86 -13.06 -23.55 27.50
C ASP A 86 -11.66 -24.21 27.57
N LYS A 87 -11.21 -24.84 26.47
CA LYS A 87 -9.94 -25.59 26.39
C LYS A 87 -8.81 -24.84 25.70
N VAL A 88 -8.98 -23.55 25.41
CA VAL A 88 -7.97 -22.72 24.71
C VAL A 88 -6.59 -22.86 25.35
N SER A 89 -6.49 -22.68 26.67
CA SER A 89 -5.20 -22.74 27.37
C SER A 89 -4.60 -24.14 27.35
N GLU A 90 -5.40 -25.17 27.65
CA GLU A 90 -4.97 -26.56 27.72
C GLU A 90 -4.41 -27.05 26.37
N ILE A 91 -5.14 -26.79 25.28
CA ILE A 91 -4.77 -27.18 23.92
C ILE A 91 -3.46 -26.52 23.48
N ASN A 92 -3.32 -25.20 23.66
CA ASN A 92 -2.13 -24.47 23.24
C ASN A 92 -0.89 -24.86 24.05
N LEU A 93 -1.05 -25.05 25.36
CA LEU A 93 0.04 -25.47 26.25
C LEU A 93 0.51 -26.88 25.87
N ALA A 94 -0.42 -27.81 25.63
CA ALA A 94 -0.08 -29.16 25.19
C ALA A 94 0.65 -29.14 23.84
N ALA A 95 0.17 -28.37 22.86
CA ALA A 95 0.79 -28.27 21.54
C ALA A 95 2.25 -27.77 21.60
N ALA A 96 2.50 -26.71 22.39
CA ALA A 96 3.84 -26.18 22.58
C ALA A 96 4.76 -27.21 23.26
N ASN A 97 4.27 -27.91 24.29
CA ASN A 97 5.02 -28.96 24.97
C ASN A 97 5.34 -30.16 24.06
N ILE A 98 4.41 -30.55 23.18
CA ILE A 98 4.61 -31.62 22.20
C ILE A 98 5.70 -31.24 21.20
N ALA A 99 5.65 -30.03 20.64
CA ALA A 99 6.68 -29.54 19.72
C ALA A 99 8.07 -29.47 20.41
N ARG A 100 8.12 -29.05 21.68
CA ARG A 100 9.36 -29.07 22.46
C ARG A 100 9.89 -30.47 22.72
N ALA A 101 9.01 -31.41 23.06
CA ALA A 101 9.38 -32.81 23.22
C ALA A 101 9.95 -33.39 21.90
N ALA A 102 9.34 -33.07 20.75
CA ALA A 102 9.84 -33.49 19.45
C ALA A 102 11.27 -32.98 19.17
N ILE A 103 11.57 -31.71 19.48
CA ILE A 103 12.93 -31.18 19.33
C ILE A 103 13.93 -31.92 20.22
N ASN A 104 13.55 -32.22 21.47
CA ASN A 104 14.42 -32.93 22.42
C ASN A 104 14.65 -34.40 22.02
N GLU A 105 13.67 -35.05 21.39
CA GLU A 105 13.73 -36.44 20.93
C GLU A 105 14.36 -36.61 19.54
N SER A 106 14.51 -35.54 18.77
CA SER A 106 15.04 -35.61 17.40
C SER A 106 16.46 -36.17 17.39
N LEU A 107 16.71 -37.17 16.54
CA LEU A 107 17.99 -37.89 16.42
C LEU A 107 19.07 -37.10 15.66
N ILE A 108 18.83 -35.82 15.36
CA ILE A 108 19.70 -35.01 14.53
C ILE A 108 20.92 -34.57 15.35
N THR A 109 22.09 -35.12 15.00
CA THR A 109 23.37 -34.88 15.68
C THR A 109 24.08 -33.61 15.24
N ASN A 110 23.51 -32.86 14.28
CA ASN A 110 24.11 -31.60 13.84
C ASN A 110 23.88 -30.57 14.94
N ASN A 111 24.94 -29.90 15.38
CA ASN A 111 24.99 -28.99 16.53
C ASN A 111 24.17 -27.67 16.33
N GLU A 112 23.13 -27.69 15.50
CA GLU A 112 22.29 -26.57 15.12
C GLU A 112 21.05 -26.47 16.01
N SER A 113 20.83 -25.28 16.59
CA SER A 113 19.60 -24.99 17.35
C SER A 113 18.35 -25.10 16.46
N ARG A 114 17.33 -25.80 16.99
CA ARG A 114 15.97 -25.94 16.44
C ARG A 114 15.00 -25.10 17.28
N PHE A 115 13.88 -24.68 16.68
CA PHE A 115 12.96 -23.74 17.31
C PHE A 115 11.50 -24.15 17.15
N VAL A 116 10.67 -23.71 18.11
CA VAL A 116 9.20 -23.88 18.06
C VAL A 116 8.55 -22.55 17.74
N SER A 117 7.76 -22.52 16.66
CA SER A 117 6.91 -21.38 16.27
C SER A 117 5.49 -21.58 16.80
N GLY A 118 5.02 -20.65 17.63
CA GLY A 118 3.62 -20.62 18.04
C GLY A 118 2.74 -20.15 16.88
N SER A 119 2.07 -21.09 16.21
CA SER A 119 1.13 -20.80 15.11
C SER A 119 -0.16 -20.16 15.65
N VAL A 120 -0.52 -19.02 15.07
CA VAL A 120 -1.71 -18.23 15.41
C VAL A 120 -2.42 -17.86 14.10
N GLY A 121 -3.46 -18.61 13.76
CA GLY A 121 -4.27 -18.38 12.56
C GLY A 121 -5.31 -17.27 12.71
N PRO A 122 -6.06 -16.97 11.63
CA PRO A 122 -7.20 -16.09 11.69
C PRO A 122 -8.36 -16.69 12.50
N THR A 123 -9.25 -15.82 12.97
CA THR A 123 -10.52 -16.25 13.57
C THR A 123 -11.61 -16.33 12.50
N SER A 124 -12.79 -16.88 12.84
CA SER A 124 -13.97 -16.85 11.97
C SER A 124 -14.68 -15.48 11.88
N LYS A 125 -14.14 -14.43 12.52
CA LYS A 125 -14.71 -13.08 12.54
C LYS A 125 -13.73 -12.04 11.96
N LEU A 126 -14.30 -11.06 11.25
CA LEU A 126 -13.57 -10.00 10.55
C LEU A 126 -13.89 -8.64 11.21
N PRO A 127 -12.98 -8.08 12.04
CA PRO A 127 -13.20 -6.81 12.72
C PRO A 127 -13.34 -5.63 11.76
N THR A 128 -12.71 -5.67 10.58
CA THR A 128 -12.87 -4.63 9.55
C THR A 128 -14.31 -4.51 9.06
N LEU A 129 -15.05 -5.63 9.04
CA LEU A 129 -16.48 -5.66 8.68
C LEU A 129 -17.41 -5.46 9.89
N GLY A 130 -16.86 -5.23 11.08
CA GLY A 130 -17.64 -5.02 12.31
C GLY A 130 -18.24 -6.29 12.91
N HIS A 131 -17.81 -7.49 12.50
CA HIS A 131 -18.31 -8.76 13.04
C HIS A 131 -17.97 -8.96 14.53
N ILE A 132 -16.91 -8.29 15.00
CA ILE A 132 -16.40 -8.32 16.37
C ILE A 132 -15.67 -7.00 16.66
N SER A 133 -15.63 -6.59 17.92
CA SER A 133 -14.86 -5.41 18.31
C SER A 133 -13.35 -5.68 18.31
N PHE A 134 -12.55 -4.64 18.06
CA PHE A 134 -11.09 -4.75 18.11
C PHE A 134 -10.58 -5.21 19.48
N ASP A 135 -11.14 -4.66 20.56
CA ASP A 135 -10.71 -4.98 21.92
C ASP A 135 -11.03 -6.42 22.31
N GLU A 136 -12.20 -6.93 21.92
CA GLU A 136 -12.57 -8.33 22.13
C GLU A 136 -11.66 -9.28 21.33
N MET A 137 -11.33 -8.93 20.08
CA MET A 137 -10.36 -9.67 19.27
C MET A 137 -8.98 -9.73 19.94
N VAL A 138 -8.51 -8.61 20.51
CA VAL A 138 -7.25 -8.57 21.28
C VAL A 138 -7.33 -9.49 22.50
N VAL A 139 -8.46 -9.53 23.22
CA VAL A 139 -8.65 -10.42 24.38
C VAL A 139 -8.55 -11.89 23.96
N ILE A 140 -9.25 -12.30 22.90
CA ILE A 140 -9.23 -13.67 22.39
C ILE A 140 -7.81 -14.10 22.00
N TYR A 141 -7.07 -13.24 21.29
CA TYR A 141 -5.68 -13.56 20.94
C TYR A 141 -4.76 -13.65 22.17
N LYS A 142 -4.97 -12.81 23.20
CA LYS A 142 -4.18 -12.89 24.44
C LYS A 142 -4.33 -14.23 25.14
N GLU A 143 -5.53 -14.83 25.14
CA GLU A 143 -5.77 -16.15 25.73
C GLU A 143 -4.85 -17.20 25.09
N GLN A 144 -4.86 -17.28 23.76
CA GLN A 144 -4.03 -18.20 22.99
C GLN A 144 -2.52 -17.92 23.19
N ILE A 145 -2.11 -16.67 23.00
CA ILE A 145 -0.69 -16.26 23.04
C ILE A 145 -0.09 -16.48 24.43
N SER A 146 -0.86 -16.25 25.50
CA SER A 146 -0.38 -16.47 26.87
C SER A 146 -0.02 -17.94 27.09
N ALA A 147 -0.88 -18.86 26.65
CA ALA A 147 -0.65 -20.30 26.77
C ALA A 147 0.53 -20.78 25.91
N LEU A 148 0.70 -20.25 24.68
CA LEU A 148 1.86 -20.54 23.84
C LEU A 148 3.18 -20.08 24.49
N ILE A 149 3.21 -18.85 25.03
CA ILE A 149 4.40 -18.32 25.72
C ILE A 149 4.70 -19.13 26.99
N GLU A 150 3.67 -19.55 27.74
CA GLU A 150 3.82 -20.42 28.91
C GLU A 150 4.40 -21.80 28.54
N GLY A 151 3.93 -22.40 27.44
CA GLY A 151 4.48 -23.61 26.85
C GLY A 151 5.88 -23.45 26.24
N GLY A 152 6.42 -22.22 26.26
CA GLY A 152 7.80 -21.93 25.94
C GLY A 152 8.10 -21.96 24.46
N VAL A 153 7.26 -21.39 23.59
CA VAL A 153 7.61 -21.16 22.17
C VAL A 153 8.77 -20.17 22.00
N ASP A 154 9.55 -20.28 20.91
CA ASP A 154 10.68 -19.37 20.63
C ASP A 154 10.27 -18.11 19.88
N LEU A 155 9.20 -18.21 19.09
CA LEU A 155 8.63 -17.14 18.27
C LEU A 155 7.12 -17.32 18.18
N LEU A 156 6.42 -16.26 17.77
CA LEU A 156 4.99 -16.28 17.45
C LEU A 156 4.82 -15.96 15.98
N GLN A 157 3.99 -16.75 15.30
CA GLN A 157 3.69 -16.60 13.88
C GLN A 157 2.20 -16.38 13.71
N ILE A 158 1.85 -15.13 13.37
CA ILE A 158 0.49 -14.76 13.00
C ILE A 158 0.37 -15.02 11.50
N GLU A 159 -0.32 -16.07 11.13
CA GLU A 159 -0.31 -16.58 9.76
C GLU A 159 -1.67 -16.56 9.08
N THR A 160 -1.67 -16.76 7.76
CA THR A 160 -2.86 -16.85 6.91
C THR A 160 -3.79 -15.64 7.10
N CYS A 161 -3.20 -14.47 7.34
CA CYS A 161 -3.97 -13.26 7.60
C CYS A 161 -4.69 -12.80 6.34
N GLN A 162 -6.01 -12.59 6.45
CA GLN A 162 -6.87 -12.09 5.38
C GLN A 162 -7.42 -10.69 5.68
N ASP A 163 -7.58 -10.35 6.98
CA ASP A 163 -7.95 -9.01 7.47
C ASP A 163 -6.77 -8.39 8.23
N ILE A 164 -6.24 -7.27 7.73
CA ILE A 164 -5.11 -6.61 8.37
C ILE A 164 -5.48 -5.96 9.72
N LEU A 165 -6.75 -5.62 9.98
CA LEU A 165 -7.14 -5.12 11.31
C LEU A 165 -7.11 -6.24 12.35
N GLN A 166 -7.50 -7.46 11.97
CA GLN A 166 -7.34 -8.66 12.79
C GLN A 166 -5.86 -8.96 13.04
N ALA A 167 -5.01 -8.88 12.01
CA ALA A 167 -3.56 -9.04 12.18
C ALA A 167 -2.98 -7.99 13.15
N LYS A 168 -3.41 -6.71 13.06
CA LYS A 168 -3.02 -5.67 14.02
C LYS A 168 -3.44 -6.02 15.45
N ALA A 169 -4.65 -6.53 15.65
CA ALA A 169 -5.13 -6.95 16.96
C ALA A 169 -4.26 -8.07 17.54
N ALA A 170 -3.92 -9.09 16.73
CA ALA A 170 -3.03 -10.17 17.12
C ALA A 170 -1.62 -9.68 17.47
N ILE A 171 -1.02 -8.77 16.67
CA ILE A 171 0.31 -8.20 16.97
C ILE A 171 0.29 -7.42 18.29
N ILE A 172 -0.75 -6.63 18.53
CA ILE A 172 -0.92 -5.88 19.79
C ILE A 172 -1.09 -6.85 20.96
N ALA A 173 -1.88 -7.92 20.80
CA ALA A 173 -2.01 -8.97 21.81
C ALA A 173 -0.63 -9.59 22.14
N CYS A 174 0.15 -9.97 21.12
CA CYS A 174 1.51 -10.50 21.31
C CYS A 174 2.37 -9.57 22.15
N LYS A 175 2.43 -8.29 21.77
CA LYS A 175 3.22 -7.29 22.49
C LYS A 175 2.77 -7.11 23.93
N GLU A 176 1.46 -7.05 24.17
CA GLU A 176 0.94 -6.83 25.51
C GLU A 176 1.20 -8.03 26.43
N VAL A 177 1.12 -9.27 25.91
CA VAL A 177 1.47 -10.47 26.68
C VAL A 177 2.98 -10.54 26.94
N ILE A 178 3.82 -10.37 25.91
CA ILE A 178 5.28 -10.38 26.04
C ILE A 178 5.73 -9.35 27.09
N SER A 179 5.21 -8.12 27.02
CA SER A 179 5.56 -7.06 27.99
C SER A 179 5.20 -7.41 29.44
N ARG A 180 4.12 -8.15 29.67
CA ARG A 180 3.70 -8.59 31.02
C ARG A 180 4.54 -9.76 31.52
N SER A 181 4.85 -10.73 30.66
CA SER A 181 5.63 -11.92 31.01
C SER A 181 7.08 -11.62 31.41
N VAL A 182 7.60 -10.46 31.02
CA VAL A 182 8.92 -9.95 31.40
C VAL A 182 8.94 -9.36 32.81
N ILE A 183 7.85 -8.77 33.29
CA ILE A 183 7.77 -8.19 34.64
C ILE A 183 7.85 -9.28 35.72
N ASN A 184 7.41 -10.49 35.40
CA ASN A 184 7.35 -11.62 36.34
C ASN A 184 8.56 -12.56 36.27
N ALA A 185 9.53 -12.31 35.38
CA ALA A 185 10.74 -13.12 35.23
C ALA A 185 11.98 -12.27 35.51
N HIS A 186 12.81 -12.67 36.47
CA HIS A 186 14.11 -12.05 36.75
C HIS A 186 15.15 -12.24 35.62
N ASP A 187 14.74 -12.84 34.49
CA ASP A 187 15.60 -13.11 33.33
C ASP A 187 15.34 -12.14 32.18
N ASP A 188 16.38 -11.39 31.81
CA ASP A 188 16.46 -10.48 30.65
C ASP A 188 16.17 -11.15 29.28
N VAL A 189 15.92 -12.46 29.24
CA VAL A 189 15.80 -13.29 28.03
C VAL A 189 14.41 -13.20 27.37
N ARG A 190 13.33 -13.00 28.15
CA ARG A 190 11.94 -13.00 27.62
C ARG A 190 11.54 -11.71 26.87
N ASN A 191 12.40 -10.70 26.82
CA ASN A 191 12.18 -9.44 26.09
C ASN A 191 12.30 -9.55 24.54
N LYS A 192 12.33 -10.78 23.99
CA LYS A 192 12.85 -11.03 22.64
C LYS A 192 12.03 -11.97 21.75
N ILE A 193 10.87 -12.48 22.17
CA ILE A 193 10.06 -13.41 21.34
C ILE A 193 9.72 -12.73 20.00
N PRO A 194 10.27 -13.18 18.86
CA PRO A 194 10.04 -12.54 17.57
C PRO A 194 8.61 -12.78 17.10
N ILE A 195 8.03 -11.79 16.43
CA ILE A 195 6.69 -11.87 15.85
C ILE A 195 6.83 -11.91 14.34
N ILE A 196 6.43 -13.02 13.72
CA ILE A 196 6.35 -13.17 12.26
C ILE A 196 4.90 -12.96 11.84
N VAL A 197 4.69 -12.27 10.73
CA VAL A 197 3.35 -12.10 10.15
C VAL A 197 3.34 -12.53 8.70
N THR A 198 2.43 -13.43 8.33
CA THR A 198 2.24 -13.85 6.94
C THR A 198 0.79 -13.61 6.50
N LEU A 199 0.64 -13.14 5.26
CA LEU A 199 -0.65 -12.95 4.63
C LEU A 199 -0.97 -14.09 3.68
N THR A 200 -2.26 -14.29 3.43
CA THR A 200 -2.72 -15.09 2.30
C THR A 200 -3.28 -14.18 1.21
N ILE A 201 -2.72 -14.33 0.02
CA ILE A 201 -3.16 -13.64 -1.19
C ILE A 201 -3.91 -14.66 -2.05
N GLU A 202 -5.13 -14.29 -2.45
CA GLU A 202 -5.94 -15.11 -3.34
C GLU A 202 -5.44 -15.02 -4.78
N SER A 203 -5.99 -15.86 -5.66
CA SER A 203 -5.69 -15.83 -7.10
C SER A 203 -6.06 -14.49 -7.77
N SER A 204 -6.88 -13.66 -7.12
CA SER A 204 -7.20 -12.29 -7.52
C SER A 204 -6.04 -11.30 -7.35
N GLY A 205 -4.96 -11.69 -6.65
CA GLY A 205 -3.81 -10.84 -6.35
C GLY A 205 -3.95 -9.97 -5.09
N THR A 206 -5.03 -10.17 -4.31
CA THR A 206 -5.28 -9.47 -3.03
C THR A 206 -5.72 -10.44 -1.93
N THR A 207 -5.78 -9.99 -0.67
CA THR A 207 -6.44 -10.77 0.40
C THR A 207 -7.95 -10.82 0.19
N LEU A 208 -8.68 -11.62 0.99
CA LEU A 208 -10.15 -11.70 0.98
C LEU A 208 -10.84 -10.33 1.00
N LEU A 209 -10.28 -9.36 1.74
CA LEU A 209 -10.84 -8.01 1.88
C LEU A 209 -10.33 -7.01 0.83
N GLY A 210 -9.60 -7.49 -0.19
CA GLY A 210 -9.05 -6.66 -1.27
C GLY A 210 -7.74 -5.95 -0.92
N THR A 211 -7.04 -6.37 0.13
CA THR A 211 -5.78 -5.74 0.53
C THR A 211 -4.64 -6.16 -0.39
N GLU A 212 -3.97 -5.18 -1.01
CA GLU A 212 -2.71 -5.40 -1.72
C GLU A 212 -1.55 -5.60 -0.72
N VAL A 213 -0.54 -6.40 -1.10
CA VAL A 213 0.63 -6.69 -0.25
C VAL A 213 1.33 -5.44 0.25
N GLY A 214 1.42 -4.39 -0.58
CA GLY A 214 2.00 -3.11 -0.18
C GLY A 214 1.21 -2.36 0.89
N ALA A 215 -0.13 -2.44 0.85
CA ALA A 215 -0.98 -1.80 1.85
C ALA A 215 -0.84 -2.47 3.22
N ALA A 216 -0.75 -3.80 3.22
CA ALA A 216 -0.54 -4.57 4.44
C ALA A 216 0.86 -4.40 5.02
N LEU A 217 1.91 -4.41 4.18
CA LEU A 217 3.27 -4.11 4.61
C LEU A 217 3.32 -2.72 5.27
N ALA A 218 2.75 -1.70 4.63
CA ALA A 218 2.66 -0.35 5.18
C ALA A 218 1.88 -0.28 6.50
N ALA A 219 0.88 -1.14 6.70
CA ALA A 219 0.05 -1.17 7.91
C ALA A 219 0.69 -1.93 9.08
N LEU A 220 1.39 -3.03 8.81
CA LEU A 220 1.79 -4.02 9.82
C LEU A 220 3.27 -3.91 10.20
N GLU A 221 4.16 -3.58 9.25
CA GLU A 221 5.60 -3.41 9.54
C GLU A 221 5.89 -2.37 10.63
N PRO A 222 5.21 -1.20 10.68
CA PRO A 222 5.44 -0.19 11.72
C PRO A 222 5.04 -0.64 13.12
N LEU A 223 4.29 -1.74 13.23
CA LEU A 223 4.05 -2.40 14.50
C LEU A 223 5.28 -3.21 14.98
N GLY A 224 6.45 -3.10 14.37
CA GLY A 224 7.68 -3.69 14.92
C GLY A 224 7.69 -5.22 14.92
N ILE A 225 7.10 -5.81 13.88
CA ILE A 225 7.22 -7.24 13.58
C ILE A 225 8.66 -7.58 13.19
N SER A 226 9.05 -8.84 13.38
CA SER A 226 10.42 -9.32 13.13
C SER A 226 10.62 -9.85 11.71
N ALA A 227 9.58 -10.38 11.07
CA ALA A 227 9.56 -10.77 9.67
C ALA A 227 8.16 -10.61 9.09
N PHE A 228 8.07 -10.43 7.78
CA PHE A 228 6.81 -10.27 7.05
C PHE A 228 6.80 -11.13 5.79
N GLY A 229 5.67 -11.70 5.43
CA GLY A 229 5.66 -12.70 4.37
C GLY A 229 4.31 -13.12 3.85
N LEU A 230 4.34 -14.21 3.10
CA LEU A 230 3.17 -14.82 2.48
C LEU A 230 3.13 -16.31 2.80
N ASN A 231 1.93 -16.83 3.03
CA ASN A 231 1.67 -18.25 3.12
C ASN A 231 0.29 -18.59 2.54
N CYS A 232 0.13 -19.84 2.11
CA CYS A 232 -1.13 -20.36 1.55
C CYS A 232 -1.65 -19.59 0.31
N GLY A 233 -2.90 -19.83 -0.10
CA GLY A 233 -3.56 -19.18 -1.25
C GLY A 233 -3.13 -19.72 -2.62
N GLY A 234 -1.82 -19.84 -2.86
CA GLY A 234 -1.26 -20.36 -4.12
C GLY A 234 0.07 -21.09 -3.94
N GLY A 235 0.56 -21.67 -5.04
CA GLY A 235 1.91 -22.23 -5.09
C GLY A 235 2.98 -21.14 -5.28
N PRO A 236 4.27 -21.51 -5.25
CA PRO A 236 5.37 -20.57 -5.43
C PRO A 236 5.26 -19.75 -6.72
N LYS A 237 4.86 -20.36 -7.84
CA LYS A 237 4.71 -19.60 -9.10
C LYS A 237 3.74 -18.43 -8.97
N GLN A 238 2.59 -18.62 -8.30
CA GLN A 238 1.58 -17.58 -8.12
C GLN A 238 2.02 -16.50 -7.13
N MET A 239 2.87 -16.82 -6.17
CA MET A 239 3.37 -15.86 -5.18
C MET A 239 4.51 -14.98 -5.70
N GLU A 240 5.18 -15.35 -6.80
CA GLU A 240 6.45 -14.75 -7.22
C GLU A 240 6.40 -13.22 -7.32
N GLU A 241 5.36 -12.67 -7.95
CA GLU A 241 5.22 -11.22 -8.11
C GLU A 241 5.17 -10.50 -6.76
N HIS A 242 4.39 -11.05 -5.83
CA HIS A 242 4.23 -10.50 -4.49
C HIS A 242 5.53 -10.62 -3.67
N VAL A 243 6.24 -11.74 -3.79
CA VAL A 243 7.55 -11.93 -3.15
C VAL A 243 8.58 -10.95 -3.73
N ARG A 244 8.56 -10.70 -5.05
CA ARG A 244 9.42 -9.70 -5.69
C ARG A 244 9.13 -8.29 -5.18
N TYR A 245 7.84 -7.95 -5.00
CA TYR A 245 7.46 -6.69 -4.37
C TYR A 245 8.03 -6.60 -2.95
N LEU A 246 7.87 -7.64 -2.12
CA LEU A 246 8.43 -7.65 -0.77
C LEU A 246 9.96 -7.54 -0.76
N SER A 247 10.64 -8.19 -1.71
CA SER A 247 12.10 -8.12 -1.88
C SER A 247 12.60 -6.69 -2.06
N GLN A 248 11.84 -5.87 -2.78
CA GLN A 248 12.17 -4.48 -3.10
C GLN A 248 11.77 -3.49 -1.99
N ASN A 249 10.72 -3.81 -1.22
CA ASN A 249 10.02 -2.83 -0.39
C ASN A 249 10.04 -3.13 1.12
N SER A 250 10.19 -4.40 1.51
CA SER A 250 10.23 -4.79 2.93
C SER A 250 11.56 -4.40 3.55
N SER A 251 11.53 -3.85 4.75
CA SER A 251 12.75 -3.61 5.52
C SER A 251 13.11 -4.80 6.41
N VAL A 252 12.11 -5.57 6.84
CA VAL A 252 12.26 -6.78 7.64
C VAL A 252 12.53 -8.00 6.73
N PRO A 253 13.11 -9.09 7.27
CA PRO A 253 13.21 -10.37 6.60
C PRO A 253 11.88 -10.85 6.00
N ILE A 254 11.99 -11.53 4.86
CA ILE A 254 10.83 -12.04 4.12
C ILE A 254 10.64 -13.52 4.43
N ALA A 255 9.38 -13.90 4.70
CA ALA A 255 8.94 -15.28 4.89
C ALA A 255 8.05 -15.75 3.73
N VAL A 256 8.29 -16.96 3.22
CA VAL A 256 7.44 -17.57 2.19
C VAL A 256 7.19 -19.03 2.54
N LEU A 257 5.93 -19.36 2.87
CA LEU A 257 5.46 -20.71 3.17
C LEU A 257 4.38 -21.10 2.16
N ALA A 258 4.81 -21.51 0.97
CA ALA A 258 3.92 -21.72 -0.18
C ALA A 258 3.20 -23.08 -0.12
N ASN A 259 2.04 -23.19 -0.79
CA ASN A 259 1.40 -24.49 -1.02
C ASN A 259 2.21 -25.32 -2.01
N ALA A 260 2.01 -26.65 -2.03
CA ALA A 260 2.58 -27.54 -3.05
C ALA A 260 1.83 -27.42 -4.40
N GLY A 261 1.66 -26.20 -4.90
CA GLY A 261 0.86 -25.89 -6.09
C GLY A 261 -0.55 -25.41 -5.76
N LEU A 262 -1.37 -25.29 -6.80
CA LEU A 262 -2.79 -24.97 -6.62
C LEU A 262 -3.55 -26.22 -6.16
N PRO A 263 -4.54 -26.09 -5.26
CA PRO A 263 -5.37 -27.21 -4.85
C PRO A 263 -6.29 -27.63 -6.00
N GLU A 264 -6.26 -28.91 -6.35
CA GLU A 264 -7.24 -29.55 -7.25
C GLU A 264 -8.15 -30.48 -6.45
N ILE A 265 -9.47 -30.38 -6.62
CA ILE A 265 -10.39 -31.30 -5.96
C ILE A 265 -10.51 -32.57 -6.81
N VAL A 266 -9.91 -33.66 -6.34
CA VAL A 266 -10.01 -34.98 -6.97
C VAL A 266 -10.77 -35.91 -6.03
N ASN A 267 -11.92 -36.42 -6.48
CA ASN A 267 -12.80 -37.29 -5.68
C ASN A 267 -13.23 -36.69 -4.33
N GLY A 268 -13.43 -35.38 -4.25
CA GLY A 268 -13.81 -34.69 -3.00
C GLY A 268 -12.65 -34.42 -2.04
N VAL A 269 -11.41 -34.75 -2.41
CA VAL A 269 -10.20 -34.50 -1.63
C VAL A 269 -9.31 -33.49 -2.35
N ALA A 270 -8.75 -32.53 -1.62
CA ALA A 270 -7.80 -31.58 -2.17
C ALA A 270 -6.45 -32.28 -2.44
N ARG A 271 -6.02 -32.26 -3.71
CA ARG A 271 -4.75 -32.77 -4.20
C ARG A 271 -3.85 -31.61 -4.63
N TYR A 272 -2.55 -31.79 -4.43
CA TYR A 272 -1.52 -30.82 -4.75
C TYR A 272 -0.46 -31.50 -5.62
N ASP A 273 -0.19 -30.96 -6.81
CA ASP A 273 0.59 -31.66 -7.84
C ASP A 273 2.04 -31.15 -8.00
N LEU A 274 2.45 -30.10 -7.29
CA LEU A 274 3.83 -29.63 -7.37
C LEU A 274 4.75 -30.65 -6.69
N SER A 275 5.74 -31.17 -7.42
CA SER A 275 6.66 -32.16 -6.87
C SER A 275 7.62 -31.55 -5.84
N ALA A 276 8.15 -32.38 -4.94
CA ALA A 276 9.16 -31.96 -3.97
C ALA A 276 10.39 -31.33 -4.64
N GLU A 277 10.85 -31.88 -5.76
CA GLU A 277 12.01 -31.33 -6.49
C GLU A 277 11.74 -29.92 -7.02
N GLU A 278 10.58 -29.72 -7.66
CA GLU A 278 10.17 -28.41 -8.18
C GLU A 278 9.95 -27.40 -7.05
N PHE A 279 9.31 -27.82 -5.96
CA PHE A 279 9.12 -26.98 -4.78
C PHE A 279 10.46 -26.51 -4.20
N GLY A 280 11.44 -27.42 -4.09
CA GLY A 280 12.79 -27.07 -3.67
C GLY A 280 13.47 -26.07 -4.61
N LYS A 281 13.32 -26.23 -5.94
CA LYS A 281 13.88 -25.28 -6.93
C LYS A 281 13.31 -23.87 -6.77
N TRP A 282 12.02 -23.76 -6.45
CA TRP A 282 11.38 -22.48 -6.15
C TRP A 282 11.91 -21.84 -4.86
N ALA A 283 12.08 -22.62 -3.79
CA ALA A 283 12.66 -22.11 -2.55
C ALA A 283 14.10 -21.61 -2.78
N GLU A 284 14.91 -22.36 -3.54
CA GLU A 284 16.25 -21.93 -3.94
C GLU A 284 16.21 -20.62 -4.75
N TYR A 285 15.32 -20.52 -5.73
CA TYR A 285 15.13 -19.30 -6.53
C TYR A 285 14.78 -18.09 -5.65
N TYR A 286 13.78 -18.21 -4.77
CA TYR A 286 13.37 -17.13 -3.87
C TYR A 286 14.49 -16.66 -2.97
N THR A 287 15.30 -17.58 -2.46
CA THR A 287 16.39 -17.21 -1.59
C THR A 287 17.58 -16.61 -2.34
N ARG A 288 17.95 -17.18 -3.51
CA ARG A 288 19.06 -16.68 -4.33
C ARG A 288 18.73 -15.35 -4.99
N GLU A 289 17.58 -15.25 -5.64
CA GLU A 289 17.25 -14.14 -6.54
C GLU A 289 16.43 -13.04 -5.85
N LEU A 290 15.56 -13.41 -4.90
CA LEU A 290 14.66 -12.47 -4.22
C LEU A 290 15.06 -12.20 -2.76
N GLY A 291 16.13 -12.81 -2.26
CA GLY A 291 16.64 -12.57 -0.91
C GLY A 291 15.68 -13.00 0.21
N VAL A 292 14.82 -13.99 -0.06
CA VAL A 292 13.94 -14.58 0.96
C VAL A 292 14.76 -15.32 2.00
N GLN A 293 14.53 -15.00 3.28
CA GLN A 293 15.29 -15.56 4.39
C GLN A 293 14.59 -16.74 5.05
N ILE A 294 13.26 -16.69 5.13
CA ILE A 294 12.46 -17.76 5.74
C ILE A 294 11.68 -18.46 4.63
N VAL A 295 11.90 -19.77 4.50
CA VAL A 295 11.18 -20.60 3.53
C VAL A 295 10.60 -21.81 4.23
N GLY A 296 9.40 -22.22 3.84
CA GLY A 296 8.72 -23.39 4.39
C GLY A 296 7.60 -23.82 3.47
N GLY A 297 6.74 -24.68 3.98
CA GLY A 297 5.58 -25.17 3.24
C GLY A 297 4.27 -24.94 3.97
N CYS A 298 3.19 -24.75 3.20
CA CYS A 298 1.83 -24.74 3.69
C CYS A 298 1.06 -25.93 3.07
N CYS A 299 -0.21 -25.79 2.70
CA CYS A 299 -1.05 -26.91 2.31
C CYS A 299 -0.44 -27.76 1.17
N GLY A 300 -0.49 -29.08 1.33
CA GLY A 300 0.04 -30.05 0.37
C GLY A 300 1.54 -30.33 0.49
N THR A 301 2.28 -29.54 1.27
CA THR A 301 3.71 -29.80 1.49
C THR A 301 3.93 -30.91 2.50
N THR A 302 4.88 -31.81 2.19
CA THR A 302 5.21 -33.00 3.00
C THR A 302 6.66 -32.95 3.47
N SER A 303 7.07 -33.91 4.29
CA SER A 303 8.49 -34.07 4.69
C SER A 303 9.43 -34.21 3.49
N GLU A 304 8.98 -34.79 2.37
CA GLU A 304 9.77 -34.89 1.14
C GLU A 304 10.02 -33.50 0.51
N HIS A 305 9.02 -32.63 0.52
CA HIS A 305 9.15 -31.25 0.05
C HIS A 305 10.15 -30.49 0.91
N ILE A 306 10.02 -30.56 2.24
CA ILE A 306 10.92 -29.90 3.18
C ILE A 306 12.35 -30.43 3.06
N ARG A 307 12.53 -31.74 2.82
CA ARG A 307 13.85 -32.32 2.53
C ARG A 307 14.47 -31.74 1.27
N SER A 308 13.71 -31.66 0.19
CA SER A 308 14.18 -31.04 -1.06
C SER A 308 14.58 -29.57 -0.86
N VAL A 309 13.84 -28.81 -0.05
CA VAL A 309 14.19 -27.44 0.34
C VAL A 309 15.49 -27.41 1.15
N ALA A 310 15.60 -28.23 2.19
CA ALA A 310 16.76 -28.29 3.06
C ALA A 310 18.04 -28.69 2.30
N ASP A 311 17.96 -29.71 1.43
CA ASP A 311 19.08 -30.21 0.63
C ASP A 311 19.64 -29.15 -0.33
N LYS A 312 18.77 -28.27 -0.87
CA LYS A 312 19.20 -27.18 -1.77
C LYS A 312 19.76 -25.97 -1.05
N ILE A 313 19.25 -25.67 0.14
CA ILE A 313 19.56 -24.46 0.90
C ILE A 313 20.76 -24.66 1.83
N THR A 314 20.83 -25.84 2.42
CA THR A 314 21.86 -26.26 3.37
C THR A 314 22.58 -27.46 2.77
N PRO A 315 23.46 -27.30 1.75
CA PRO A 315 24.13 -28.45 1.18
C PRO A 315 25.03 -29.11 2.23
N SER A 316 24.52 -30.15 2.88
CA SER A 316 25.34 -31.14 3.57
C SER A 316 26.00 -32.00 2.51
N LEU A 317 27.34 -31.95 2.44
CA LEU A 317 28.23 -32.90 1.74
C LEU A 317 27.53 -33.77 0.70
N CYS A 318 27.60 -33.40 -0.59
CA CYS A 318 27.32 -34.35 -1.67
C CYS A 318 28.22 -35.58 -1.46
N LYS A 319 27.67 -36.69 -0.97
CA LYS A 319 28.33 -37.99 -1.12
C LYS A 319 28.31 -38.28 -2.62
N GLY A 320 29.47 -38.14 -3.24
CA GLY A 320 29.67 -38.36 -4.67
C GLY A 320 28.99 -39.65 -5.13
N GLY A 321 28.27 -39.55 -6.24
CA GLY A 321 27.75 -40.70 -6.96
C GLY A 321 28.89 -41.67 -7.28
N LYS A 322 28.55 -42.96 -7.29
CA LYS A 322 29.47 -44.07 -7.62
C LYS A 322 30.20 -43.80 -8.94
N GLY A 323 31.43 -43.33 -8.84
CA GLY A 323 32.41 -43.28 -9.92
C GLY A 323 33.77 -43.44 -9.25
N GLU A 324 34.42 -44.58 -9.46
CA GLU A 324 35.76 -44.86 -8.95
C GLU A 324 36.74 -43.81 -9.49
N GLY A 325 37.36 -43.01 -8.61
CA GLY A 325 38.63 -42.36 -8.94
C GLY A 325 38.88 -40.91 -8.54
N ASP A 326 37.94 -40.15 -7.96
CA ASP A 326 38.22 -38.74 -7.58
C ASP A 326 37.72 -38.39 -6.18
N ASN A 327 38.65 -38.07 -5.28
CA ASN A 327 38.45 -37.90 -3.84
C ASN A 327 38.38 -36.42 -3.44
N SER A 328 37.77 -35.58 -4.28
CA SER A 328 37.55 -34.17 -4.01
C SER A 328 36.07 -33.90 -3.72
N SER A 329 35.70 -33.95 -2.43
CA SER A 329 34.38 -33.51 -1.97
C SER A 329 34.28 -31.99 -2.18
N ILE A 330 33.56 -31.53 -3.21
CA ILE A 330 33.30 -30.11 -3.43
C ILE A 330 32.22 -29.68 -2.41
N VAL A 331 32.64 -28.97 -1.35
CA VAL A 331 31.73 -28.32 -0.41
C VAL A 331 31.22 -27.03 -1.08
N LEU A 332 29.97 -27.03 -1.52
CA LEU A 332 29.31 -25.78 -1.93
C LEU A 332 29.04 -24.93 -0.67
N PRO A 333 29.38 -23.63 -0.67
CA PRO A 333 29.07 -22.76 0.46
C PRO A 333 27.55 -22.67 0.68
N ALA A 334 27.13 -22.62 1.95
CA ALA A 334 25.74 -22.35 2.30
C ALA A 334 25.25 -21.07 1.60
N LEU A 335 24.02 -21.09 1.10
CA LEU A 335 23.44 -19.90 0.49
C LEU A 335 23.35 -18.78 1.52
N THR A 336 23.89 -17.62 1.19
CA THR A 336 23.60 -16.35 1.85
C THR A 336 22.62 -15.59 0.96
N PRO A 337 21.51 -15.05 1.49
CA PRO A 337 20.65 -14.16 0.73
C PRO A 337 21.50 -13.08 0.07
N LEU A 338 21.32 -12.86 -1.24
CA LEU A 338 21.97 -11.75 -1.90
C LEU A 338 21.59 -10.43 -1.18
N PRO A 339 22.48 -9.42 -1.14
CA PRO A 339 22.08 -8.10 -0.73
C PRO A 339 20.90 -7.68 -1.62
N ARG A 340 19.70 -7.53 -1.02
CA ARG A 340 18.51 -7.11 -1.74
C ARG A 340 18.86 -5.88 -2.59
N GLN A 341 18.64 -5.94 -3.91
CA GLN A 341 18.95 -4.84 -4.82
C GLN A 341 18.15 -3.61 -4.38
N GLY A 342 18.81 -2.72 -3.64
CA GLY A 342 18.08 -1.64 -2.97
C GLY A 342 18.86 -0.89 -1.89
N SER A 343 20.03 -1.27 -1.40
CA SER A 343 20.67 -0.49 -0.32
C SER A 343 21.12 0.95 -0.70
N GLY A 344 20.87 1.42 -1.92
CA GLY A 344 20.97 2.83 -2.34
C GLY A 344 19.64 3.58 -2.53
N HIS A 345 18.51 2.89 -2.70
CA HIS A 345 17.15 3.45 -2.90
C HIS A 345 16.03 2.62 -2.23
N ALA A 346 16.38 1.80 -1.23
CA ALA A 346 15.46 0.95 -0.49
C ALA A 346 14.35 1.85 0.05
N TYR A 347 13.10 1.41 -0.11
CA TYR A 347 11.97 1.95 0.63
C TYR A 347 12.43 2.18 2.07
N LYS A 348 12.55 3.44 2.47
CA LYS A 348 13.00 3.75 3.82
C LYS A 348 11.82 3.43 4.73
N TRP A 349 12.12 2.78 5.85
CA TRP A 349 11.20 2.54 6.95
C TRP A 349 10.20 3.68 7.11
N GLY A 350 8.90 3.35 7.08
CA GLY A 350 7.87 4.27 7.52
C GLY A 350 7.39 5.32 6.51
N GLU A 351 7.79 5.30 5.25
CA GLU A 351 7.41 6.32 4.25
C GLU A 351 6.03 6.12 3.59
N TYR A 352 5.15 5.29 4.14
CA TYR A 352 3.82 5.04 3.57
C TYR A 352 2.71 5.13 4.60
N PHE A 353 1.58 5.68 4.18
CA PHE A 353 0.27 5.45 4.79
C PHE A 353 -0.47 4.38 3.99
N SER A 354 -1.55 3.82 4.53
CA SER A 354 -2.38 2.90 3.75
C SER A 354 -3.84 2.99 4.16
N SER A 355 -4.72 2.72 3.19
CA SER A 355 -6.10 2.29 3.46
C SER A 355 -6.12 0.77 3.69
N LEU A 356 -7.31 0.17 3.68
CA LEU A 356 -7.43 -1.29 3.58
C LEU A 356 -6.83 -1.83 2.27
N TYR A 357 -6.89 -1.04 1.21
CA TYR A 357 -6.68 -1.52 -0.16
C TYR A 357 -5.27 -1.25 -0.67
N SER A 358 -4.79 0.00 -0.51
CA SER A 358 -3.58 0.47 -1.19
C SER A 358 -2.68 1.32 -0.28
N PRO A 359 -1.35 1.29 -0.51
CA PRO A 359 -0.41 2.17 0.14
C PRO A 359 -0.32 3.53 -0.59
N VAL A 360 0.02 4.57 0.16
CA VAL A 360 0.27 5.93 -0.33
C VAL A 360 1.60 6.41 0.23
N ALA A 361 2.53 6.76 -0.65
CA ALA A 361 3.81 7.33 -0.23
C ALA A 361 3.61 8.65 0.52
N VAL A 362 4.38 8.87 1.57
CA VAL A 362 4.39 10.12 2.32
C VAL A 362 5.04 11.22 1.47
N ASP A 363 6.16 10.89 0.83
CA ASP A 363 6.81 11.79 -0.11
C ASP A 363 6.17 11.64 -1.50
N GLN A 364 5.64 12.75 -2.01
CA GLN A 364 5.03 12.83 -3.33
C GLN A 364 5.95 13.57 -4.30
N GLU A 365 6.05 13.06 -5.53
CA GLU A 365 6.64 13.77 -6.65
C GLU A 365 5.61 13.92 -7.79
N PRO A 366 5.23 15.16 -8.16
CA PRO A 366 5.61 16.43 -7.52
C PRO A 366 4.99 16.59 -6.12
N ARG A 367 5.69 17.34 -5.25
CA ARG A 367 5.15 17.77 -3.94
C ARG A 367 3.95 18.70 -4.10
N PRO A 368 3.07 18.81 -3.08
CA PRO A 368 3.12 18.15 -1.76
C PRO A 368 2.17 16.94 -1.66
N LEU A 369 2.26 16.20 -0.56
CA LEU A 369 1.21 15.27 -0.14
C LEU A 369 -0.09 16.03 0.15
N ILE A 370 -1.08 15.88 -0.73
CA ILE A 370 -2.41 16.48 -0.59
C ILE A 370 -3.28 15.69 0.38
N VAL A 371 -3.71 16.35 1.46
CA VAL A 371 -4.69 15.86 2.41
C VAL A 371 -6.02 16.59 2.16
N GLY A 372 -7.08 15.85 1.85
CA GLY A 372 -8.40 16.40 1.54
C GLY A 372 -9.15 16.85 2.80
N GLU A 373 -9.46 18.14 2.89
CA GLU A 373 -10.01 18.79 4.10
C GLU A 373 -11.54 18.71 4.27
N ARG A 374 -12.29 18.17 3.30
CA ARG A 374 -13.76 18.32 3.28
C ARG A 374 -14.52 17.42 4.24
N MET A 375 -13.88 16.41 4.82
CA MET A 375 -14.47 15.52 5.81
C MET A 375 -14.30 16.09 7.23
N ASN A 376 -14.64 17.36 7.35
CA ASN A 376 -14.51 18.15 8.56
C ASN A 376 -15.85 18.83 8.84
N ILE A 377 -16.45 18.54 10.01
CA ILE A 377 -17.76 19.05 10.40
C ILE A 377 -17.81 20.58 10.48
N ASN A 378 -16.68 21.22 10.84
CA ASN A 378 -16.55 22.67 10.91
C ASN A 378 -16.27 23.29 9.54
N GLY A 379 -15.59 22.54 8.65
CA GLY A 379 -15.22 22.99 7.31
C GLY A 379 -16.27 22.76 6.21
N SER A 380 -17.18 21.80 6.39
CA SER A 380 -18.11 21.35 5.33
C SER A 380 -19.54 21.24 5.83
N LYS A 381 -20.42 22.13 5.33
CA LYS A 381 -21.85 22.15 5.69
C LYS A 381 -22.55 20.84 5.34
N GLU A 382 -22.35 20.34 4.12
CA GLU A 382 -22.97 19.08 3.64
C GLU A 382 -22.48 17.88 4.48
N PHE A 383 -21.19 17.79 4.78
CA PHE A 383 -20.66 16.70 5.63
C PHE A 383 -21.27 16.75 7.04
N ARG A 384 -21.30 17.95 7.64
CA ARG A 384 -21.95 18.17 8.93
C ARG A 384 -23.41 17.73 8.95
N GLU A 385 -24.18 18.05 7.93
CA GLU A 385 -25.59 17.67 7.86
C GLU A 385 -25.78 16.14 7.86
N HIS A 386 -24.88 15.39 7.22
CA HIS A 386 -24.92 13.92 7.27
C HIS A 386 -24.53 13.37 8.65
N ILE A 387 -23.44 13.88 9.26
CA ILE A 387 -23.01 13.44 10.60
C ILE A 387 -24.08 13.75 11.65
N LEU A 388 -24.71 14.93 11.61
CA LEU A 388 -25.78 15.29 12.56
C LEU A 388 -27.04 14.44 12.41
N LYS A 389 -27.23 13.78 11.26
CA LYS A 389 -28.34 12.85 10.98
C LYS A 389 -27.95 11.39 11.17
N ASP A 390 -26.74 11.11 11.67
CA ASP A 390 -26.16 9.77 11.80
C ASP A 390 -26.09 8.99 10.47
N ASP A 391 -26.08 9.71 9.33
CA ASP A 391 -25.99 9.15 7.98
C ASP A 391 -24.52 8.99 7.56
N PHE A 392 -23.81 8.10 8.27
CA PHE A 392 -22.39 7.83 8.05
C PHE A 392 -22.11 7.22 6.66
N THR A 393 -23.09 6.51 6.09
CA THR A 393 -22.98 5.96 4.73
C THR A 393 -22.94 7.07 3.68
N ALA A 394 -23.82 8.06 3.74
CA ALA A 394 -23.73 9.19 2.81
C ALA A 394 -22.50 10.07 3.10
N ALA A 395 -22.13 10.23 4.37
CA ALA A 395 -20.91 10.94 4.76
C ALA A 395 -19.65 10.29 4.16
N SER A 396 -19.59 8.95 4.05
CA SER A 396 -18.44 8.23 3.52
C SER A 396 -18.21 8.45 2.01
N LEU A 397 -19.25 8.86 1.27
CA LEU A 397 -19.13 9.22 -0.15
C LEU A 397 -18.21 10.43 -0.39
N PHE A 398 -17.98 11.26 0.63
CA PHE A 398 -16.97 12.32 0.56
C PHE A 398 -15.56 11.76 0.31
N ALA A 399 -15.23 10.57 0.83
CA ALA A 399 -13.93 9.95 0.59
C ALA A 399 -13.69 9.75 -0.91
N LYS A 400 -14.67 9.15 -1.61
CA LYS A 400 -14.62 8.93 -3.05
C LYS A 400 -14.55 10.24 -3.84
N ARG A 401 -15.32 11.25 -3.44
CA ARG A 401 -15.29 12.57 -4.10
C ARG A 401 -13.94 13.25 -3.96
N GLN A 402 -13.35 13.24 -2.77
CA GLN A 402 -12.05 13.85 -2.53
C GLN A 402 -10.92 13.11 -3.23
N ALA A 403 -10.96 11.78 -3.27
CA ALA A 403 -10.06 10.97 -4.08
C ALA A 403 -10.10 11.36 -5.56
N GLY A 404 -11.31 11.52 -6.12
CA GLY A 404 -11.49 11.98 -7.51
C GLY A 404 -10.93 13.40 -7.78
N THR A 405 -10.81 14.24 -6.75
CA THR A 405 -10.21 15.59 -6.88
C THR A 405 -8.70 15.65 -6.64
N GLY A 406 -8.03 14.49 -6.48
CA GLY A 406 -6.58 14.40 -6.32
C GLY A 406 -6.08 14.47 -4.88
N ALA A 407 -6.91 14.14 -3.89
CA ALA A 407 -6.41 13.89 -2.53
C ALA A 407 -5.64 12.57 -2.45
N HIS A 408 -4.59 12.53 -1.64
CA HIS A 408 -3.83 11.31 -1.33
C HIS A 408 -4.18 10.73 0.03
N VAL A 409 -4.56 11.59 0.98
CA VAL A 409 -5.01 11.25 2.34
C VAL A 409 -6.28 12.06 2.63
N LEU A 410 -7.14 11.59 3.52
CA LEU A 410 -8.37 12.29 3.90
C LEU A 410 -8.29 12.74 5.36
N ASP A 411 -8.49 14.03 5.60
CA ASP A 411 -8.62 14.60 6.95
C ASP A 411 -10.04 14.35 7.47
N LEU A 412 -10.17 13.71 8.63
CA LEU A 412 -11.44 13.33 9.26
C LEU A 412 -11.60 14.03 10.61
N SER A 413 -12.48 15.02 10.68
CA SER A 413 -12.85 15.69 11.92
C SER A 413 -14.36 15.70 12.12
N VAL A 414 -14.82 15.13 13.24
CA VAL A 414 -16.24 15.06 13.62
C VAL A 414 -16.56 15.80 14.92
N ALA A 415 -15.57 16.51 15.48
CA ALA A 415 -15.72 17.25 16.74
C ALA A 415 -16.80 18.34 16.63
N TYR A 416 -17.93 18.14 17.33
CA TYR A 416 -19.04 19.07 17.35
C TYR A 416 -19.66 19.20 18.74
N ALA A 417 -19.98 20.43 19.13
CA ALA A 417 -20.55 20.72 20.43
C ALA A 417 -21.89 19.99 20.63
N GLY A 418 -22.04 19.30 21.76
CA GLY A 418 -23.25 18.55 22.10
C GLY A 418 -23.32 17.13 21.54
N ARG A 419 -22.25 16.62 20.92
CA ARG A 419 -22.15 15.22 20.46
C ARG A 419 -20.98 14.49 21.12
N ASP A 420 -21.08 13.17 21.16
CA ASP A 420 -19.99 12.29 21.57
C ASP A 420 -19.05 12.07 20.38
N GLU A 421 -17.91 12.77 20.41
CA GLU A 421 -16.90 12.69 19.36
C GLU A 421 -16.34 11.27 19.19
N ALA A 422 -16.14 10.53 20.27
CA ALA A 422 -15.53 9.20 20.21
C ALA A 422 -16.51 8.19 19.58
N GLN A 423 -17.80 8.30 19.89
CA GLN A 423 -18.84 7.51 19.25
C GLN A 423 -18.95 7.82 17.75
N ASP A 424 -19.05 9.11 17.40
CA ASP A 424 -19.22 9.57 16.01
C ASP A 424 -18.03 9.19 15.14
N ILE A 425 -16.82 9.38 15.64
CA ILE A 425 -15.61 9.09 14.85
C ILE A 425 -15.44 7.58 14.66
N SER A 426 -15.86 6.76 15.64
CA SER A 426 -15.82 5.30 15.51
C SER A 426 -16.81 4.82 14.45
N ALA A 427 -18.04 5.35 14.44
CA ALA A 427 -19.04 5.01 13.44
C ALA A 427 -18.63 5.46 12.02
N MET A 428 -18.06 6.65 11.91
CA MET A 428 -17.52 7.17 10.66
C MET A 428 -16.31 6.36 10.18
N ALA A 429 -15.39 6.01 11.08
CA ALA A 429 -14.21 5.19 10.77
C ALA A 429 -14.59 3.78 10.31
N LEU A 430 -15.60 3.15 10.91
CA LEU A 430 -16.14 1.87 10.45
C LEU A 430 -16.69 1.98 9.02
N SER A 431 -17.45 3.04 8.73
CA SER A 431 -17.96 3.29 7.38
C SER A 431 -16.84 3.48 6.36
N LEU A 432 -15.75 4.16 6.75
CA LEU A 432 -14.60 4.42 5.87
C LEU A 432 -13.69 3.21 5.68
N ALA A 433 -13.61 2.29 6.66
CA ALA A 433 -12.74 1.13 6.60
C ALA A 433 -12.97 0.29 5.33
N ALA A 434 -14.22 0.16 4.91
CA ALA A 434 -14.62 -0.56 3.70
C ALA A 434 -14.87 0.33 2.48
N SER A 435 -15.04 1.64 2.63
CA SER A 435 -15.43 2.52 1.50
C SER A 435 -14.32 3.42 0.99
N SER A 436 -13.28 3.66 1.79
CA SER A 436 -12.18 4.56 1.43
C SER A 436 -11.00 3.81 0.83
N THR A 437 -10.63 4.18 -0.40
CA THR A 437 -9.37 3.75 -1.01
C THR A 437 -8.17 4.55 -0.52
N LEU A 438 -8.39 5.68 0.16
CA LEU A 438 -7.33 6.54 0.68
C LEU A 438 -7.13 6.35 2.19
N PRO A 439 -5.89 6.50 2.68
CA PRO A 439 -5.60 6.56 4.11
C PRO A 439 -6.32 7.73 4.80
N ILE A 440 -6.59 7.56 6.09
CA ILE A 440 -7.30 8.55 6.92
C ILE A 440 -6.32 9.23 7.90
N MET A 441 -6.34 10.55 7.90
CA MET A 441 -5.79 11.43 8.92
C MET A 441 -6.91 11.76 9.91
N ILE A 442 -6.78 11.28 11.15
CA ILE A 442 -7.79 11.40 12.20
C ILE A 442 -7.55 12.73 12.91
N ASP A 443 -8.45 13.70 12.73
CA ASP A 443 -8.34 15.07 13.24
C ASP A 443 -9.18 15.27 14.53
N SER A 444 -8.52 15.13 15.68
CA SER A 444 -9.08 15.31 17.00
C SER A 444 -8.01 15.67 18.05
N THR A 445 -8.44 16.43 19.07
CA THR A 445 -7.65 16.70 20.28
C THR A 445 -8.01 15.78 21.46
N ASN A 446 -8.98 14.88 21.25
CA ASN A 446 -9.47 13.93 22.25
C ASN A 446 -8.81 12.56 22.06
N PRO A 447 -7.99 12.08 23.03
CA PRO A 447 -7.33 10.78 22.94
C PRO A 447 -8.31 9.60 22.78
N GLU A 448 -9.49 9.67 23.40
CA GLU A 448 -10.50 8.60 23.32
C GLU A 448 -11.06 8.49 21.90
N ALA A 449 -11.30 9.63 21.24
CA ALA A 449 -11.74 9.67 19.85
C ALA A 449 -10.66 9.12 18.89
N ILE A 450 -9.39 9.51 19.09
CA ILE A 450 -8.27 8.97 18.32
C ILE A 450 -8.17 7.44 18.47
N GLU A 451 -8.23 6.93 19.70
CA GLU A 451 -8.17 5.48 19.95
C GLU A 451 -9.38 4.75 19.33
N ALA A 452 -10.59 5.30 19.48
CA ALA A 452 -11.81 4.72 18.92
C ALA A 452 -11.78 4.61 17.39
N ALA A 453 -11.17 5.58 16.69
CA ALA A 453 -10.97 5.53 15.25
C ALA A 453 -9.86 4.55 14.84
N LEU A 454 -8.71 4.54 15.53
CA LEU A 454 -7.59 3.64 15.24
C LEU A 454 -7.97 2.15 15.39
N LYS A 455 -8.92 1.84 16.29
CA LYS A 455 -9.49 0.51 16.47
C LYS A 455 -10.42 0.07 15.33
N ARG A 456 -10.84 0.98 14.45
CA ARG A 456 -11.72 0.69 13.31
C ARG A 456 -11.00 0.72 11.97
N LEU A 457 -9.86 1.40 11.87
CA LEU A 457 -9.16 1.62 10.61
C LEU A 457 -8.08 0.56 10.35
N PRO A 458 -8.23 -0.29 9.31
CA PRO A 458 -7.30 -1.39 9.02
C PRO A 458 -5.93 -0.91 8.55
N GLY A 459 -5.88 0.13 7.72
CA GLY A 459 -4.64 0.67 7.14
C GLY A 459 -3.82 1.55 8.10
N ARG A 460 -2.70 2.10 7.62
CA ARG A 460 -1.87 3.02 8.42
C ARG A 460 -2.38 4.45 8.37
N SER A 461 -2.99 4.89 9.48
CA SER A 461 -3.53 6.23 9.67
C SER A 461 -2.48 7.26 10.13
N VAL A 462 -2.90 8.53 10.17
CA VAL A 462 -2.15 9.65 10.77
C VAL A 462 -2.98 10.27 11.89
N ILE A 463 -2.36 10.59 13.02
CA ILE A 463 -3.01 11.34 14.10
C ILE A 463 -2.75 12.83 13.89
N ASN A 464 -3.83 13.60 13.78
CA ASN A 464 -3.85 15.05 13.75
C ASN A 464 -4.63 15.49 15.01
N SER A 465 -4.01 15.90 16.10
CA SER A 465 -2.62 16.27 16.26
C SER A 465 -2.18 16.31 17.74
N ILE A 466 -0.91 16.64 17.95
CA ILE A 466 -0.35 16.96 19.26
C ILE A 466 0.15 18.42 19.33
N ASN A 467 0.23 18.95 20.55
CA ASN A 467 0.86 20.22 20.86
C ASN A 467 1.36 20.24 22.32
N LEU A 468 1.91 21.38 22.77
CA LEU A 468 2.45 21.55 24.13
C LEU A 468 1.62 22.53 24.99
N GLU A 469 0.37 22.84 24.60
CA GLU A 469 -0.48 23.82 25.32
C GLU A 469 -0.74 23.43 26.78
N ASP A 470 -0.93 22.14 27.04
CA ASP A 470 -1.15 21.58 28.39
C ASP A 470 0.15 21.10 29.07
N GLY A 471 1.30 21.55 28.59
CA GLY A 471 2.62 21.05 28.98
C GLY A 471 2.96 19.69 28.34
N GLY A 472 2.18 19.23 27.36
CA GLY A 472 2.42 17.99 26.62
C GLY A 472 1.76 16.75 27.23
N LYS A 473 0.83 16.89 28.17
CA LYS A 473 0.16 15.74 28.82
C LYS A 473 -0.63 14.91 27.80
N LYS A 474 -1.48 15.56 27.00
CA LYS A 474 -2.20 14.90 25.90
C LYS A 474 -1.24 14.38 24.83
N ALA A 475 -0.18 15.13 24.51
CA ALA A 475 0.80 14.73 23.50
C ALA A 475 1.44 13.36 23.84
N VAL A 476 1.81 13.13 25.11
CA VAL A 476 2.36 11.84 25.54
C VAL A 476 1.38 10.68 25.33
N ILE A 477 0.08 10.89 25.59
CA ILE A 477 -0.95 9.87 25.36
C ILE A 477 -1.08 9.57 23.86
N MET A 478 -1.17 10.61 23.03
CA MET A 478 -1.25 10.46 21.58
C MET A 478 -0.02 9.79 20.98
N ILE A 479 1.18 10.07 21.48
CA ILE A 479 2.42 9.40 21.04
C ILE A 479 2.39 7.91 21.41
N LYS A 480 1.87 7.55 22.60
CA LYS A 480 1.67 6.14 22.97
C LYS A 480 0.68 5.45 22.04
N LEU A 481 -0.42 6.11 21.66
CA LEU A 481 -1.37 5.59 20.68
C LEU A 481 -0.71 5.44 19.30
N ALA A 482 0.03 6.44 18.83
CA ALA A 482 0.79 6.38 17.58
C ALA A 482 1.74 5.19 17.55
N LYS A 483 2.47 4.94 18.64
CA LYS A 483 3.38 3.80 18.78
C LYS A 483 2.63 2.46 18.86
N LYS A 484 1.50 2.40 19.56
CA LYS A 484 0.69 1.19 19.71
C LYS A 484 0.11 0.74 18.37
N PHE A 485 -0.42 1.67 17.58
CA PHE A 485 -1.11 1.39 16.30
C PHE A 485 -0.26 1.64 15.04
N GLY A 486 0.99 2.08 15.19
CA GLY A 486 1.90 2.34 14.07
C GLY A 486 1.54 3.59 13.25
N ALA A 487 0.76 4.52 13.79
CA ALA A 487 0.26 5.69 13.09
C ALA A 487 1.31 6.79 12.91
N GLY A 488 1.20 7.58 11.84
CA GLY A 488 1.93 8.85 11.70
C GLY A 488 1.39 9.92 12.65
N LEU A 489 2.10 11.05 12.77
CA LEU A 489 1.74 12.10 13.73
C LEU A 489 1.92 13.50 13.15
N VAL A 490 0.96 14.38 13.40
CA VAL A 490 1.05 15.83 13.15
C VAL A 490 1.25 16.55 14.48
N ALA A 491 2.24 17.44 14.55
CA ALA A 491 2.57 18.21 15.74
C ALA A 491 2.51 19.72 15.43
N LEU A 492 1.60 20.43 16.10
CA LEU A 492 1.40 21.86 15.89
C LEU A 492 2.37 22.65 16.75
N THR A 493 2.92 23.73 16.18
CA THR A 493 3.81 24.66 16.88
C THR A 493 3.07 25.59 17.85
N ILE A 494 2.35 24.98 18.79
CA ILE A 494 1.64 25.60 19.91
C ILE A 494 2.29 25.11 21.20
N ASP A 495 2.59 26.03 22.11
CA ASP A 495 3.11 25.71 23.44
C ASP A 495 2.32 26.41 24.54
N GLU A 496 2.84 26.38 25.76
CA GLU A 496 2.20 26.94 26.95
C GLU A 496 1.96 28.47 26.84
N LYS A 497 2.62 29.14 25.90
CA LYS A 497 2.45 30.57 25.60
C LYS A 497 1.46 30.81 24.46
N GLY A 498 0.91 29.75 23.88
CA GLY A 498 -0.04 29.79 22.78
C GLY A 498 0.59 29.53 21.41
N MET A 499 -0.09 30.01 20.37
CA MET A 499 0.28 29.76 18.98
C MET A 499 1.50 30.60 18.54
N ALA A 500 2.54 29.96 18.00
CA ALA A 500 3.74 30.68 17.54
C ALA A 500 3.47 31.48 16.25
N ARG A 501 3.76 32.79 16.29
CA ARG A 501 3.54 33.71 15.15
C ARG A 501 4.78 33.90 14.26
N ASP A 502 5.95 34.14 14.84
CA ASP A 502 7.21 34.35 14.09
C ASP A 502 7.95 33.04 13.79
N ALA A 503 8.85 33.08 12.79
CA ALA A 503 9.56 31.89 12.33
C ALA A 503 10.47 31.26 13.39
N ASP A 504 11.10 32.05 14.27
CA ASP A 504 12.06 31.53 15.25
C ASP A 504 11.33 30.84 16.41
N THR A 505 10.22 31.40 16.87
CA THR A 505 9.37 30.76 17.88
C THR A 505 8.78 29.46 17.35
N LYS A 506 8.28 29.44 16.10
CA LYS A 506 7.79 28.20 15.45
C LYS A 506 8.87 27.09 15.48
N LEU A 507 10.11 27.41 15.12
CA LEU A 507 11.21 26.43 15.15
C LEU A 507 11.59 25.98 16.57
N LYS A 508 11.59 26.88 17.55
CA LYS A 508 11.87 26.52 18.95
C LYS A 508 10.87 25.47 19.45
N ILE A 509 9.59 25.66 19.16
CA ILE A 509 8.54 24.71 19.54
C ILE A 509 8.66 23.42 18.72
N ALA A 510 8.89 23.51 17.40
CA ALA A 510 9.12 22.35 16.54
C ALA A 510 10.23 21.44 17.10
N ASN A 511 11.36 22.01 17.52
CA ASN A 511 12.47 21.25 18.10
C ASN A 511 12.07 20.54 19.41
N ARG A 512 11.25 21.18 20.25
CA ARG A 512 10.70 20.54 21.48
C ARG A 512 9.82 19.34 21.12
N LEU A 513 8.93 19.49 20.15
CA LEU A 513 8.02 18.44 19.68
C LEU A 513 8.77 17.26 19.02
N ILE A 514 9.76 17.55 18.18
CA ILE A 514 10.62 16.54 17.56
C ILE A 514 11.34 15.72 18.62
N LYS A 515 11.89 16.39 19.65
CA LYS A 515 12.53 15.70 20.78
C LYS A 515 11.54 14.83 21.56
N LEU A 516 10.32 15.32 21.80
CA LEU A 516 9.27 14.54 22.48
C LEU A 516 8.90 13.26 21.70
N CYS A 517 9.05 13.29 20.38
CA CYS A 517 8.74 12.17 19.49
C CYS A 517 9.97 11.34 19.09
N GLU A 518 11.13 11.47 19.77
CA GLU A 518 12.38 10.83 19.32
C GLU A 518 12.31 9.29 19.28
N ASP A 519 11.48 8.70 20.15
CA ASP A 519 11.24 7.25 20.22
C ASP A 519 10.10 6.79 19.29
N LEU A 520 9.45 7.71 18.56
CA LEU A 520 8.41 7.39 17.60
C LEU A 520 9.05 7.03 16.25
N ASN A 521 8.95 5.75 15.88
CA ASN A 521 9.42 5.27 14.58
C ASN A 521 8.32 5.40 13.50
N ALA A 522 7.81 6.62 13.27
CA ALA A 522 6.76 6.92 12.31
C ALA A 522 6.95 8.31 11.65
N PRO A 523 6.29 8.59 10.51
CA PRO A 523 6.27 9.92 9.92
C PRO A 523 5.80 10.98 10.92
N LEU A 524 6.64 12.01 11.11
CA LEU A 524 6.31 13.16 11.94
C LEU A 524 6.18 14.38 11.03
N PHE A 525 4.99 14.97 11.02
CA PHE A 525 4.77 16.26 10.40
C PHE A 525 4.75 17.37 11.44
N ILE A 526 5.45 18.45 11.16
CA ILE A 526 5.40 19.68 11.94
C ILE A 526 4.47 20.65 11.21
N ASP A 527 3.36 21.00 11.86
CA ASP A 527 2.50 22.09 11.43
C ASP A 527 3.04 23.42 11.97
N LEU A 528 3.60 24.19 11.05
CA LEU A 528 4.19 25.50 11.33
C LEU A 528 3.16 26.61 11.42
N LEU A 529 1.87 26.29 11.58
CA LEU A 529 0.70 27.14 11.80
C LEU A 529 0.49 28.23 10.75
N THR A 530 -0.68 28.19 10.13
CA THR A 530 -1.16 29.23 9.23
C THR A 530 -2.18 30.11 9.93
N PHE A 531 -1.96 31.43 9.93
CA PHE A 531 -2.93 32.41 10.45
C PHE A 531 -3.70 33.08 9.31
N THR A 532 -4.95 33.44 9.55
CA THR A 532 -5.75 34.16 8.56
C THR A 532 -5.17 35.54 8.27
N LEU A 533 -5.03 35.87 6.98
CA LEU A 533 -4.66 37.21 6.52
C LEU A 533 -5.88 38.11 6.32
N ALA A 534 -7.10 37.61 6.60
CA ALA A 534 -8.28 38.46 6.73
C ALA A 534 -8.23 39.32 8.01
N ASP A 535 -7.48 38.87 9.02
CA ASP A 535 -7.17 39.65 10.21
C ASP A 535 -6.11 40.73 9.87
N PRO A 536 -6.46 42.03 10.01
CA PRO A 536 -5.52 43.12 9.76
C PRO A 536 -4.24 43.06 10.59
N GLU A 537 -4.27 42.53 11.81
CA GLU A 537 -3.08 42.40 12.65
C GLU A 537 -2.14 41.33 12.11
N ALA A 538 -2.67 40.12 11.85
CA ALA A 538 -1.91 39.03 11.25
C ALA A 538 -1.32 39.41 9.87
N ALA A 539 -2.08 40.16 9.07
CA ALA A 539 -1.64 40.69 7.78
C ALA A 539 -0.49 41.71 7.93
N LYS A 540 -0.63 42.69 8.83
CA LYS A 540 0.41 43.70 9.11
C LYS A 540 1.68 43.10 9.72
N PHE A 541 1.52 42.05 10.53
CA PHE A 541 2.64 41.30 11.10
C PHE A 541 3.41 40.51 10.03
N GLY A 542 2.75 40.12 8.94
CA GLY A 542 3.32 39.26 7.91
C GLY A 542 3.33 37.78 8.28
N SER A 543 2.27 37.31 8.96
CA SER A 543 2.16 35.93 9.45
C SER A 543 2.33 34.87 8.35
N GLY A 544 1.84 35.15 7.14
CA GLY A 544 2.06 34.30 5.97
C GLY A 544 3.54 34.17 5.60
N HIS A 545 4.26 35.29 5.58
CA HIS A 545 5.69 35.31 5.30
C HIS A 545 6.52 34.61 6.37
N GLU A 546 6.20 34.80 7.65
CA GLU A 546 6.87 34.14 8.77
C GLU A 546 6.68 32.61 8.72
N THR A 547 5.50 32.14 8.29
CA THR A 547 5.25 30.71 8.07
C THR A 547 6.13 30.16 6.95
N LEU A 548 6.22 30.86 5.80
CA LEU A 548 7.11 30.47 4.69
C LEU A 548 8.59 30.44 5.09
N LYS A 549 9.04 31.42 5.89
CA LYS A 549 10.39 31.45 6.48
C LYS A 549 10.63 30.25 7.38
N ALA A 550 9.67 29.91 8.24
CA ALA A 550 9.77 28.76 9.13
C ALA A 550 9.88 27.45 8.34
N ILE A 551 9.08 27.26 7.29
CA ILE A 551 9.14 26.08 6.41
C ILE A 551 10.54 25.95 5.82
N LYS A 552 11.04 27.04 5.22
CA LYS A 552 12.37 27.06 4.60
C LYS A 552 13.48 26.74 5.60
N LYS A 553 13.42 27.31 6.81
CA LYS A 553 14.40 27.03 7.87
C LYS A 553 14.30 25.57 8.34
N LEU A 554 13.10 25.05 8.60
CA LEU A 554 12.89 23.65 8.99
C LEU A 554 13.45 22.71 7.92
N LYS A 555 13.13 22.96 6.64
CA LYS A 555 13.66 22.20 5.50
C LYS A 555 15.19 22.28 5.44
N THR A 556 15.76 23.44 5.69
CA THR A 556 17.22 23.60 5.69
C THR A 556 17.87 22.81 6.83
N ILE A 557 17.27 22.78 8.03
CA ILE A 557 17.82 22.07 9.19
C ILE A 557 17.69 20.55 9.02
N TYR A 558 16.53 20.08 8.59
CA TYR A 558 16.17 18.66 8.60
C TYR A 558 16.32 17.97 7.23
N SER A 559 16.50 18.70 6.12
CA SER A 559 16.75 18.13 4.79
C SER A 559 18.18 18.35 4.25
N SER A 560 19.10 18.94 5.03
CA SER A 560 20.53 19.13 4.66
C SER A 560 21.45 17.95 4.99
N GLY A 561 20.90 16.79 5.36
CA GLY A 561 21.60 15.52 5.21
C GLY A 561 21.87 15.28 3.73
N LYS A 562 23.06 15.66 3.25
CA LYS A 562 23.54 15.39 1.89
C LYS A 562 23.12 13.98 1.47
N ARG A 563 22.45 13.91 0.32
CA ARG A 563 22.40 12.78 -0.62
C ARG A 563 23.83 12.33 -0.98
N SER A 564 24.58 11.80 -0.02
CA SER A 564 25.92 11.24 -0.24
C SER A 564 25.75 9.77 -0.58
N ALA A 565 25.70 9.49 -1.88
CA ALA A 565 25.80 8.17 -2.47
C ALA A 565 27.21 7.53 -2.31
N SER A 566 27.93 7.85 -1.23
CA SER A 566 29.29 7.35 -1.02
C SER A 566 29.57 7.09 0.46
N ARG A 567 28.99 6.00 0.99
CA ARG A 567 29.65 5.25 2.07
C ARG A 567 29.21 3.78 1.99
N SER A 568 30.20 2.95 1.68
CA SER A 568 30.12 1.51 1.51
C SER A 568 29.33 0.79 2.62
N PRO A 569 28.55 -0.26 2.31
CA PRO A 569 27.87 -1.08 3.30
C PRO A 569 28.92 -1.95 4.02
N VAL A 570 29.45 -1.45 5.14
CA VAL A 570 30.25 -2.30 6.04
C VAL A 570 29.29 -2.94 7.04
N LEU A 571 29.08 -4.24 6.85
CA LEU A 571 28.48 -5.16 7.81
C LEU A 571 29.14 -5.01 9.19
N GLY A 572 28.33 -5.11 10.25
CA GLY A 572 28.83 -5.38 11.60
C GLY A 572 28.88 -4.18 12.52
N ARG A 573 27.72 -3.63 12.87
CA ARG A 573 27.52 -3.01 14.20
C ARG A 573 26.06 -3.10 14.63
N SER A 574 25.74 -4.21 15.30
CA SER A 574 24.51 -4.46 16.02
C SER A 574 24.42 -3.55 17.25
N LYS A 575 23.88 -2.35 17.06
CA LYS A 575 22.95 -1.67 17.98
C LYS A 575 21.90 -1.11 17.05
N GLY A 576 20.63 -1.43 17.31
CA GLY A 576 19.50 -1.17 16.40
C GLY A 576 19.68 0.12 15.62
N SER A 577 19.59 0.04 14.30
CA SER A 577 19.68 1.20 13.42
C SER A 577 18.50 2.13 13.71
N ARG A 578 18.58 2.88 14.80
CA ARG A 578 17.81 4.11 14.97
C ARG A 578 18.20 4.97 13.78
N LEU A 579 17.27 5.16 12.85
CA LEU A 579 17.33 6.32 11.97
C LEU A 579 17.65 7.52 12.86
N ARG A 580 18.49 8.43 12.37
CA ARG A 580 18.61 9.71 13.07
C ARG A 580 17.20 10.30 13.09
N SER A 581 16.72 10.69 14.26
CA SER A 581 15.39 11.28 14.49
C SER A 581 15.04 12.43 13.52
N ASN A 582 16.05 12.99 12.85
CA ASN A 582 15.95 14.10 11.92
C ASN A 582 15.52 13.70 10.48
N ASP A 583 15.63 12.44 10.04
CA ASP A 583 15.37 12.06 8.64
C ASP A 583 13.87 11.88 8.31
N ASN A 584 13.01 11.79 9.33
CA ASN A 584 11.55 11.56 9.18
C ASN A 584 10.69 12.82 9.38
N VAL A 585 11.30 13.98 9.62
CA VAL A 585 10.61 15.24 9.91
C VAL A 585 10.17 15.90 8.61
N ARG A 586 8.86 16.12 8.46
CA ARG A 586 8.25 16.79 7.31
C ARG A 586 7.43 17.99 7.76
N SER A 587 7.18 18.92 6.85
CA SER A 587 6.30 20.06 7.09
C SER A 587 4.90 19.80 6.55
N ILE A 588 3.86 20.17 7.31
CA ILE A 588 2.46 20.16 6.87
C ILE A 588 1.81 21.51 7.18
N LEU A 589 0.78 21.90 6.43
CA LEU A 589 -0.03 23.09 6.76
C LEU A 589 -1.52 22.88 6.43
N GLY A 590 -2.38 23.31 7.34
CA GLY A 590 -3.76 23.71 7.03
C GLY A 590 -3.80 24.99 6.18
N VAL A 591 -3.67 24.87 4.86
CA VAL A 591 -3.53 26.00 3.94
C VAL A 591 -4.76 26.89 3.94
N SER A 592 -5.96 26.30 4.03
CA SER A 592 -7.23 27.03 3.96
C SER A 592 -7.45 28.02 5.12
N ASN A 593 -6.68 27.92 6.19
CA ASN A 593 -6.69 28.86 7.31
C ASN A 593 -6.18 30.26 6.91
N ILE A 594 -5.31 30.36 5.89
CA ILE A 594 -4.75 31.67 5.47
C ILE A 594 -5.81 32.64 4.97
N SER A 595 -6.91 32.11 4.44
CA SER A 595 -7.97 32.88 3.79
C SER A 595 -9.28 32.86 4.58
N TYR A 596 -9.30 32.29 5.78
CA TYR A 596 -10.49 32.21 6.60
C TYR A 596 -11.08 33.61 6.88
N GLY A 597 -12.37 33.80 6.63
CA GLY A 597 -13.04 35.11 6.73
C GLY A 597 -13.12 35.90 5.42
N LEU A 598 -12.42 35.49 4.36
CA LEU A 598 -12.57 36.09 3.02
C LEU A 598 -13.69 35.45 2.20
N LYS A 599 -14.15 36.13 1.15
CA LYS A 599 -15.15 35.61 0.20
C LYS A 599 -14.61 34.42 -0.60
N PRO A 600 -15.45 33.46 -1.03
CA PRO A 600 -14.99 32.22 -1.69
C PRO A 600 -14.02 32.43 -2.87
N GLU A 601 -14.24 33.41 -3.74
CA GLU A 601 -13.35 33.69 -4.87
C GLU A 601 -11.95 34.15 -4.42
N MET A 602 -11.89 35.02 -3.42
CA MET A 602 -10.64 35.49 -2.81
C MET A 602 -9.90 34.33 -2.16
N ARG A 603 -10.62 33.42 -1.48
CA ARG A 603 -10.05 32.24 -0.84
C ARG A 603 -9.37 31.32 -1.83
N LYS A 604 -10.03 31.02 -2.96
CA LYS A 604 -9.44 30.19 -4.04
C LYS A 604 -8.11 30.77 -4.53
N VAL A 605 -8.06 32.07 -4.79
CA VAL A 605 -6.83 32.74 -5.24
C VAL A 605 -5.77 32.70 -4.14
N LEU A 606 -6.09 33.16 -2.93
CA LEU A 606 -5.11 33.28 -1.85
C LEU A 606 -4.55 31.91 -1.42
N ASN A 607 -5.40 30.89 -1.29
CA ASN A 607 -4.98 29.52 -0.97
C ASN A 607 -4.02 28.97 -2.04
N SER A 608 -4.34 29.18 -3.32
CA SER A 608 -3.52 28.67 -4.44
C SER A 608 -2.15 29.33 -4.51
N VAL A 609 -2.10 30.65 -4.35
CA VAL A 609 -0.84 31.41 -4.35
C VAL A 609 -0.02 31.04 -3.11
N PHE A 610 -0.64 30.94 -1.93
CA PHE A 610 0.07 30.55 -0.72
C PHE A 610 0.62 29.13 -0.78
N LEU A 611 -0.17 28.17 -1.25
CA LEU A 611 0.29 26.80 -1.45
C LEU A 611 1.49 26.74 -2.40
N PHE A 612 1.45 27.46 -3.52
CA PHE A 612 2.56 27.53 -4.46
C PHE A 612 3.84 28.08 -3.81
N GLU A 613 3.75 29.18 -3.07
CA GLU A 613 4.91 29.75 -2.36
C GLU A 613 5.39 28.85 -1.23
N ALA A 614 4.49 28.13 -0.54
CA ALA A 614 4.84 27.19 0.51
C ALA A 614 5.57 25.96 -0.03
N VAL A 615 5.11 25.38 -1.13
CA VAL A 615 5.80 24.27 -1.83
C VAL A 615 7.18 24.73 -2.31
N LYS A 616 7.28 25.94 -2.85
CA LYS A 616 8.57 26.55 -3.23
C LYS A 616 9.51 26.76 -2.03
N ALA A 617 8.96 27.08 -0.85
CA ALA A 617 9.70 27.17 0.39
C ALA A 617 10.14 25.80 0.94
N GLY A 618 9.56 24.71 0.45
CA GLY A 618 9.90 23.34 0.82
C GLY A 618 8.79 22.55 1.53
N LEU A 619 7.53 23.00 1.46
CA LEU A 619 6.40 22.31 2.10
C LEU A 619 6.26 20.86 1.58
N ASP A 620 6.09 19.90 2.50
CA ASP A 620 6.03 18.47 2.17
C ASP A 620 4.59 17.95 2.05
N ALA A 621 3.67 18.43 2.89
CA ALA A 621 2.25 18.06 2.89
C ALA A 621 1.33 19.28 3.06
N ALA A 622 0.09 19.19 2.58
CA ALA A 622 -0.88 20.28 2.68
C ALA A 622 -2.31 19.75 2.88
N ILE A 623 -2.99 20.24 3.91
CA ILE A 623 -4.42 20.03 4.13
C ILE A 623 -5.17 21.13 3.35
N VAL A 624 -5.87 20.72 2.29
CA VAL A 624 -6.51 21.61 1.31
C VAL A 624 -7.78 21.01 0.72
N HIS A 625 -8.69 21.87 0.25
CA HIS A 625 -9.69 21.46 -0.73
C HIS A 625 -9.02 21.40 -2.12
N ALA A 626 -8.50 20.22 -2.48
CA ALA A 626 -7.78 19.98 -3.74
C ALA A 626 -8.50 20.52 -4.99
N GLY A 627 -9.80 20.24 -5.13
CA GLY A 627 -10.62 20.74 -6.25
C GLY A 627 -10.88 22.26 -6.31
N GLN A 628 -10.40 23.05 -5.34
CA GLN A 628 -10.52 24.51 -5.33
C GLN A 628 -9.19 25.26 -5.49
N ILE A 629 -8.08 24.54 -5.50
CA ILE A 629 -6.80 25.12 -5.91
C ILE A 629 -6.96 25.58 -7.37
N LEU A 630 -6.21 26.59 -7.79
CA LEU A 630 -6.13 27.11 -9.15
C LEU A 630 -4.68 27.01 -9.65
N PRO A 631 -4.44 26.69 -10.93
CA PRO A 631 -3.11 26.79 -11.50
C PRO A 631 -2.69 28.26 -11.53
N ILE A 632 -1.43 28.56 -11.19
CA ILE A 632 -0.94 29.94 -11.09
C ILE A 632 -1.17 30.73 -12.38
N HIS A 633 -1.00 30.10 -13.56
CA HIS A 633 -1.22 30.76 -14.85
C HIS A 633 -2.69 31.10 -15.16
N LYS A 634 -3.66 30.50 -14.46
CA LYS A 634 -5.10 30.83 -14.59
C LYS A 634 -5.53 31.97 -13.67
N ILE A 635 -4.68 32.36 -12.71
CA ILE A 635 -4.96 33.46 -11.80
C ILE A 635 -4.66 34.78 -12.54
N ASP A 636 -5.60 35.71 -12.53
CA ASP A 636 -5.40 37.06 -13.07
C ASP A 636 -4.10 37.67 -12.50
N LYS A 637 -3.26 38.24 -13.38
CA LYS A 637 -1.93 38.75 -13.00
C LYS A 637 -2.01 39.79 -11.87
N LYS A 638 -3.04 40.64 -11.87
CA LYS A 638 -3.23 41.65 -10.82
C LYS A 638 -3.64 40.97 -9.51
N ALA A 639 -4.56 39.99 -9.54
CA ALA A 639 -4.92 39.20 -8.36
C ALA A 639 -3.74 38.41 -7.78
N LEU A 640 -2.91 37.80 -8.63
CA LEU A 640 -1.68 37.08 -8.23
C LEU A 640 -0.70 38.01 -7.51
N ASN A 641 -0.41 39.18 -8.11
CA ASN A 641 0.51 40.16 -7.52
C ASN A 641 -0.02 40.68 -6.17
N LEU A 642 -1.32 40.97 -6.06
CA LEU A 642 -1.92 41.44 -4.81
C LEU A 642 -1.90 40.35 -3.72
N ALA A 643 -2.16 39.08 -4.09
CA ALA A 643 -2.04 37.96 -3.17
C ALA A 643 -0.59 37.80 -2.66
N GLN A 644 0.42 37.92 -3.54
CA GLN A 644 1.82 37.89 -3.13
C GLN A 644 2.20 39.10 -2.26
N GLU A 645 1.73 40.31 -2.59
CA GLU A 645 1.94 41.49 -1.74
C GLU A 645 1.39 41.30 -0.32
N LEU A 646 0.22 40.65 -0.22
CA LEU A 646 -0.41 40.30 1.05
C LEU A 646 0.36 39.22 1.81
N ILE A 647 0.71 38.11 1.16
CA ILE A 647 1.45 36.99 1.78
C ILE A 647 2.81 37.43 2.28
N PHE A 648 3.56 38.21 1.48
CA PHE A 648 4.90 38.67 1.80
C PHE A 648 4.94 39.97 2.62
N CYS A 649 3.77 40.52 2.98
CA CYS A 649 3.64 41.78 3.70
C CYS A 649 4.50 42.92 3.08
N LYS A 650 4.46 43.04 1.75
CA LYS A 650 5.26 44.07 1.02
C LYS A 650 4.79 45.50 1.27
N ARG A 651 3.56 45.66 1.77
CA ARG A 651 2.89 46.95 2.01
C ARG A 651 1.86 46.83 3.13
N LYS A 652 1.62 47.93 3.86
CA LYS A 652 0.70 47.97 5.02
C LYS A 652 -0.79 47.90 4.64
N ASP A 653 -1.13 48.29 3.42
CA ASP A 653 -2.49 48.32 2.87
C ASP A 653 -2.78 47.13 1.91
N ALA A 654 -1.99 46.06 1.98
CA ALA A 654 -2.09 44.91 1.06
C ALA A 654 -3.46 44.23 1.12
N LEU A 655 -3.99 44.04 2.32
CA LEU A 655 -5.29 43.42 2.54
C LEU A 655 -6.42 44.22 1.92
N GLN A 656 -6.44 45.55 2.15
CA GLN A 656 -7.46 46.44 1.59
C GLN A 656 -7.43 46.43 0.06
N LYS A 657 -6.22 46.45 -0.54
CA LYS A 657 -6.08 46.37 -1.99
C LYS A 657 -6.48 45.03 -2.56
N PHE A 658 -6.16 43.94 -1.87
CA PHE A 658 -6.60 42.61 -2.27
C PHE A 658 -8.12 42.52 -2.25
N ILE A 659 -8.77 42.93 -1.16
CA ILE A 659 -10.24 42.96 -1.04
C ILE A 659 -10.85 43.85 -2.13
N GLY A 660 -10.35 45.08 -2.29
CA GLY A 660 -10.85 46.05 -3.27
C GLY A 660 -10.73 45.60 -4.73
N HIS A 661 -9.85 44.65 -5.06
CA HIS A 661 -9.79 44.06 -6.40
C HIS A 661 -11.00 43.17 -6.74
N PHE A 662 -11.62 42.56 -5.72
CA PHE A 662 -12.77 41.68 -5.85
C PHE A 662 -14.09 42.36 -5.46
N GLU A 663 -14.05 43.54 -4.83
CA GLU A 663 -15.24 44.38 -4.64
C GLU A 663 -15.79 44.86 -5.99
N GLY A 664 -17.09 44.67 -6.23
CA GLY A 664 -17.75 45.01 -7.48
C GLY A 664 -17.65 43.96 -8.60
N LYS A 665 -16.79 42.93 -8.45
CA LYS A 665 -16.85 41.72 -9.27
C LYS A 665 -17.94 40.82 -8.67
N LYS A 666 -19.18 40.89 -9.19
CA LYS A 666 -20.20 39.83 -8.97
C LYS A 666 -19.57 38.49 -9.33
N GLU A 667 -19.96 37.44 -8.60
CA GLU A 667 -19.55 36.04 -8.81
C GLU A 667 -19.23 35.80 -10.28
N ALA A 668 -17.96 35.92 -10.62
CA ALA A 668 -17.50 35.66 -11.96
C ALA A 668 -17.21 34.16 -11.94
N GLY A 669 -18.30 33.37 -11.86
CA GLY A 669 -18.34 32.14 -12.61
C GLY A 669 -17.78 32.47 -13.99
N SER A 670 -16.73 31.75 -14.36
CA SER A 670 -15.81 31.83 -15.51
C SER A 670 -16.42 32.14 -16.90
N ARG A 671 -17.31 33.12 -17.04
CA ARG A 671 -18.08 33.42 -18.26
C ARG A 671 -17.63 34.66 -19.02
N LYS A 672 -16.62 35.40 -18.58
CA LYS A 672 -16.12 36.56 -19.34
C LYS A 672 -14.95 36.22 -20.27
N GLN A 673 -15.14 35.19 -21.09
CA GLN A 673 -14.44 35.04 -22.36
C GLN A 673 -15.32 34.37 -23.42
N GLU A 674 -16.63 34.62 -23.44
CA GLU A 674 -17.47 34.38 -24.62
C GLU A 674 -17.15 35.43 -25.70
N LYS A 675 -15.97 35.33 -26.31
CA LYS A 675 -15.69 35.90 -27.63
C LYS A 675 -15.76 34.73 -28.62
N ARG A 676 -16.89 34.62 -29.36
CA ARG A 676 -17.10 33.81 -30.59
C ARG A 676 -16.08 32.68 -30.83
N MET A 677 -15.98 31.71 -29.91
CA MET A 677 -15.18 30.51 -30.15
C MET A 677 -16.03 29.52 -30.93
N SER A 678 -15.44 28.83 -31.91
CA SER A 678 -16.12 27.72 -32.59
C SER A 678 -16.39 26.58 -31.60
N ASP A 679 -17.35 25.70 -31.89
CA ASP A 679 -17.62 24.53 -31.03
C ASP A 679 -16.40 23.60 -30.90
N GLU A 680 -15.51 23.59 -31.91
CA GLU A 680 -14.19 22.93 -31.82
C GLU A 680 -13.29 23.55 -30.77
N GLU A 681 -13.14 24.88 -30.79
CA GLU A 681 -12.33 25.61 -29.80
C GLU A 681 -12.91 25.43 -28.40
N ARG A 682 -14.24 25.49 -28.26
CA ARG A 682 -14.93 25.25 -26.99
C ARG A 682 -14.68 23.84 -26.46
N LEU A 683 -14.77 22.82 -27.31
CA LEU A 683 -14.46 21.44 -26.91
C LEU A 683 -12.99 21.28 -26.50
N LYS A 684 -12.07 21.86 -27.28
CA LYS A 684 -10.63 21.87 -27.01
C LYS A 684 -10.31 22.52 -25.66
N TYR A 685 -10.86 23.72 -25.41
CA TYR A 685 -10.62 24.45 -24.16
C TYR A 685 -11.31 23.79 -22.97
N SER A 686 -12.47 23.15 -23.15
CA SER A 686 -13.12 22.37 -22.08
C SER A 686 -12.18 21.28 -21.55
N VAL A 687 -11.50 20.56 -22.44
CA VAL A 687 -10.49 19.55 -22.07
C VAL A 687 -9.25 20.18 -21.44
N ILE A 688 -8.68 21.22 -22.06
CA ILE A 688 -7.49 21.91 -21.51
C ILE A 688 -7.77 22.49 -20.12
N ASP A 689 -8.99 22.96 -19.89
CA ASP A 689 -9.35 23.67 -18.68
C ASP A 689 -9.98 22.81 -17.60
N GLY A 690 -10.34 21.56 -17.92
CA GLY A 690 -11.03 20.65 -17.01
C GLY A 690 -12.49 21.07 -16.78
N ASP A 691 -13.07 21.85 -17.68
CA ASP A 691 -14.47 22.28 -17.57
C ASP A 691 -15.41 21.23 -18.17
N ARG A 692 -16.40 20.81 -17.37
CA ARG A 692 -17.45 19.87 -17.79
C ARG A 692 -18.67 20.58 -18.33
N LEU A 693 -18.78 21.88 -18.06
CA LEU A 693 -19.93 22.67 -18.44
C LEU A 693 -20.00 22.68 -19.97
N GLU A 694 -21.17 22.28 -20.49
CA GLU A 694 -21.52 22.35 -21.92
C GLU A 694 -21.03 21.22 -22.84
N LEU A 695 -20.32 20.19 -22.35
CA LEU A 695 -19.96 19.02 -23.17
C LEU A 695 -21.18 18.38 -23.86
N GLU A 696 -22.28 18.24 -23.12
CA GLU A 696 -23.55 17.66 -23.60
C GLU A 696 -24.25 18.54 -24.65
N LYS A 697 -23.87 19.82 -24.76
CA LYS A 697 -24.37 20.75 -25.79
C LYS A 697 -23.44 20.80 -27.00
N ILE A 698 -22.13 20.73 -26.78
CA ILE A 698 -21.09 20.86 -27.81
C ILE A 698 -20.96 19.56 -28.64
N ILE A 699 -21.06 18.40 -28.01
CA ILE A 699 -20.87 17.12 -28.70
C ILE A 699 -21.96 16.88 -29.78
N PRO A 700 -23.26 17.10 -29.54
CA PRO A 700 -24.29 16.93 -30.57
C PRO A 700 -24.17 17.89 -31.77
N THR A 701 -23.54 19.06 -31.60
CA THR A 701 -23.31 19.99 -32.71
C THR A 701 -22.06 19.64 -33.50
N ILE A 702 -20.97 19.26 -32.81
CA ILE A 702 -19.68 18.99 -33.45
C ILE A 702 -19.67 17.68 -34.25
N ILE A 703 -20.47 16.67 -33.85
CA ILE A 703 -20.63 15.42 -34.61
C ILE A 703 -21.30 15.62 -35.98
N LYS A 704 -21.99 16.75 -36.19
CA LYS A 704 -22.56 17.10 -37.51
C LYS A 704 -21.51 17.62 -38.48
N ILE A 705 -20.35 18.03 -37.96
CA ILE A 705 -19.26 18.65 -38.72
C ILE A 705 -18.12 17.63 -38.91
N TYR A 706 -17.83 16.82 -37.89
CA TYR A 706 -16.78 15.81 -37.92
C TYR A 706 -17.31 14.45 -37.45
N PRO A 707 -16.84 13.33 -38.04
CA PRO A 707 -17.10 12.02 -37.46
C PRO A 707 -16.48 11.92 -36.05
N PRO A 708 -17.08 11.15 -35.11
CA PRO A 708 -16.58 11.02 -33.72
C PRO A 708 -15.08 10.68 -33.59
N THR A 709 -14.56 9.90 -34.52
CA THR A 709 -13.14 9.51 -34.61
C THR A 709 -12.22 10.69 -34.95
N GLU A 710 -12.67 11.62 -35.78
CA GLU A 710 -11.95 12.86 -36.10
C GLU A 710 -11.99 13.85 -34.94
N ILE A 711 -13.10 13.91 -34.19
CA ILE A 711 -13.21 14.75 -32.98
C ILE A 711 -12.17 14.32 -31.95
N ILE A 712 -12.02 13.01 -31.74
CA ILE A 712 -11.01 12.47 -30.81
C ILE A 712 -9.59 12.81 -31.28
N SER A 713 -9.28 12.54 -32.55
CA SER A 713 -7.91 12.67 -33.06
C SER A 713 -7.47 14.11 -33.31
N LYS A 714 -8.35 14.98 -33.80
CA LYS A 714 -8.02 16.37 -34.17
C LYS A 714 -8.23 17.38 -33.04
N ILE A 715 -9.08 17.08 -32.05
CA ILE A 715 -9.47 18.05 -31.01
C ILE A 715 -9.06 17.56 -29.62
N LEU A 716 -9.55 16.38 -29.22
CA LEU A 716 -9.39 15.89 -27.85
C LEU A 716 -7.95 15.45 -27.53
N LEU A 717 -7.28 14.70 -28.41
CA LEU A 717 -5.88 14.28 -28.22
C LEU A 717 -4.89 15.46 -28.22
N PRO A 718 -4.96 16.43 -29.16
CA PRO A 718 -4.11 17.63 -29.09
C PRO A 718 -4.35 18.47 -27.84
N ALA A 719 -5.60 18.58 -27.36
CA ALA A 719 -5.90 19.25 -26.10
C ALA A 719 -5.18 18.59 -24.90
N MET A 720 -5.21 17.26 -24.82
CA MET A 720 -4.50 16.51 -23.77
C MET A 720 -2.97 16.61 -23.88
N ARG A 721 -2.41 16.72 -25.09
CA ARG A 721 -0.97 17.02 -25.25
C ARG A 721 -0.61 18.37 -24.67
N THR A 722 -1.42 19.40 -24.92
CA THR A 722 -1.22 20.74 -24.31
C THR A 722 -1.32 20.70 -22.78
N VAL A 723 -2.22 19.89 -22.21
CA VAL A 723 -2.29 19.65 -20.76
C VAL A 723 -0.98 19.01 -20.25
N GLY A 724 -0.47 18.00 -20.94
CA GLY A 724 0.80 17.34 -20.61
C GLY A 724 2.00 18.28 -20.66
N GLU A 725 2.11 19.14 -21.69
CA GLU A 725 3.17 20.15 -21.82
C GLU A 725 3.12 21.18 -20.68
N LYS A 726 1.93 21.70 -20.37
CA LYS A 726 1.71 22.64 -19.26
C LYS A 726 2.04 22.01 -17.90
N PHE A 727 1.72 20.73 -17.71
CA PHE A 727 2.10 19.98 -16.51
C PHE A 727 3.62 19.80 -16.42
N GLY A 728 4.27 19.41 -17.52
CA GLY A 728 5.73 19.23 -17.59
C GLY A 728 6.52 20.52 -17.30
N ARG A 729 5.95 21.70 -17.60
CA ARG A 729 6.52 23.02 -17.26
C ARG A 729 6.17 23.51 -15.86
N GLY A 730 5.40 22.76 -15.08
CA GLY A 730 4.93 23.16 -13.75
C GLY A 730 3.85 24.26 -13.76
N GLU A 731 3.24 24.54 -14.91
CA GLU A 731 2.18 25.54 -15.06
C GLU A 731 0.84 24.99 -14.59
N LEU A 732 0.57 23.69 -14.81
CA LEU A 732 -0.59 22.96 -14.29
C LEU A 732 -0.17 22.08 -13.11
N ALA A 733 -0.94 22.10 -12.03
CA ALA A 733 -0.81 21.13 -10.95
C ALA A 733 -1.54 19.82 -11.29
N LEU A 734 -1.14 18.72 -10.66
CA LEU A 734 -1.71 17.38 -10.87
C LEU A 734 -3.25 17.33 -10.77
N PRO A 735 -3.93 18.01 -9.82
CA PRO A 735 -5.40 17.99 -9.74
C PRO A 735 -6.09 18.44 -11.03
N PHE A 736 -5.50 19.38 -11.78
CA PHE A 736 -6.08 19.85 -13.04
C PHE A 736 -5.81 18.90 -14.19
N VAL A 737 -4.67 18.21 -14.17
CA VAL A 737 -4.39 17.15 -15.14
C VAL A 737 -5.42 16.03 -14.99
N LEU A 738 -5.73 15.66 -13.74
CA LEU A 738 -6.78 14.69 -13.42
C LEU A 738 -8.17 15.18 -13.84
N GLN A 739 -8.47 16.45 -13.60
CA GLN A 739 -9.73 17.07 -14.03
C GLN A 739 -9.88 17.09 -15.55
N SER A 740 -8.84 17.49 -16.28
CA SER A 740 -8.77 17.44 -17.75
C SER A 740 -8.91 16.02 -18.27
N ALA A 741 -8.30 15.03 -17.61
CA ALA A 741 -8.44 13.62 -17.96
C ALA A 741 -9.87 13.10 -17.74
N GLU A 742 -10.59 13.61 -16.73
CA GLU A 742 -11.99 13.27 -16.51
C GLU A 742 -12.91 13.88 -17.57
N VAL A 743 -12.69 15.15 -17.94
CA VAL A 743 -13.39 15.79 -19.07
C VAL A 743 -13.11 15.03 -20.36
N MET A 744 -11.86 14.65 -20.60
CA MET A 744 -11.46 13.82 -21.74
C MET A 744 -12.23 12.50 -21.79
N ARG A 745 -12.28 11.75 -20.67
CA ARG A 745 -13.03 10.49 -20.58
C ARG A 745 -14.52 10.71 -20.84
N ARG A 746 -15.13 11.73 -20.22
CA ARG A 746 -16.55 12.04 -20.41
C ARG A 746 -16.86 12.41 -21.86
N SER A 747 -15.99 13.18 -22.52
CA SER A 747 -16.14 13.52 -23.93
C SER A 747 -16.09 12.29 -24.83
N VAL A 748 -15.18 11.35 -24.57
CA VAL A 748 -15.12 10.07 -25.31
C VAL A 748 -16.38 9.23 -25.07
N SER A 749 -16.84 9.09 -23.82
CA SER A 749 -18.07 8.35 -23.52
C SER A 749 -19.33 8.96 -24.16
N LEU A 750 -19.38 10.28 -24.33
CA LEU A 750 -20.49 10.95 -25.02
C LEU A 750 -20.43 10.80 -26.55
N LEU A 751 -19.25 10.54 -27.11
CA LEU A 751 -19.05 10.28 -28.54
C LEU A 751 -19.30 8.82 -28.91
N GLU A 752 -19.12 7.90 -27.96
CA GLU A 752 -19.24 6.44 -28.14
C GLU A 752 -20.56 5.98 -28.79
N PRO A 753 -21.75 6.50 -28.44
CA PRO A 753 -23.01 6.08 -29.06
C PRO A 753 -23.15 6.44 -30.54
N PHE A 754 -22.36 7.40 -31.02
CA PHE A 754 -22.40 7.91 -32.39
C PHE A 754 -21.36 7.27 -33.31
N MET A 755 -20.57 6.32 -32.80
CA MET A 755 -19.61 5.57 -33.61
C MET A 755 -20.32 4.39 -34.28
N ASP A 756 -20.27 4.34 -35.62
CA ASP A 756 -20.92 3.27 -36.39
C ASP A 756 -20.38 1.89 -35.99
N ARG A 757 -21.28 1.02 -35.54
CA ARG A 757 -21.02 -0.42 -35.39
C ARG A 757 -21.31 -1.11 -36.71
N THR A 758 -20.32 -1.14 -37.60
CA THR A 758 -20.40 -1.96 -38.81
C THR A 758 -20.43 -3.44 -38.42
N LYS A 759 -21.55 -4.13 -38.65
CA LYS A 759 -21.61 -5.60 -38.59
C LYS A 759 -20.75 -6.18 -39.73
N MET A 760 -19.47 -6.37 -39.46
CA MET A 760 -18.53 -7.06 -40.34
C MET A 760 -18.20 -8.45 -39.78
N LYS A 761 -17.85 -9.39 -40.67
CA LYS A 761 -17.34 -10.73 -40.30
C LYS A 761 -16.11 -10.58 -39.38
N GLU A 762 -15.97 -11.46 -38.39
CA GLU A 762 -14.81 -11.49 -37.49
C GLU A 762 -13.50 -11.60 -38.31
N GLN A 763 -12.71 -10.53 -38.31
CA GLN A 763 -11.43 -10.44 -39.03
C GLN A 763 -10.25 -10.99 -38.21
N GLY A 764 -10.41 -11.17 -36.91
CA GLY A 764 -9.39 -11.70 -36.00
C GLY A 764 -9.64 -11.31 -34.55
N LYS A 765 -8.78 -11.76 -33.63
CA LYS A 765 -8.87 -11.50 -32.19
C LYS A 765 -7.58 -10.87 -31.65
N MET A 766 -7.71 -9.86 -30.80
CA MET A 766 -6.58 -9.19 -30.14
C MET A 766 -6.83 -9.07 -28.64
N VAL A 767 -5.82 -9.37 -27.83
CA VAL A 767 -5.83 -9.07 -26.38
C VAL A 767 -5.16 -7.71 -26.18
N ILE A 768 -5.73 -6.82 -25.37
CA ILE A 768 -5.12 -5.52 -25.05
C ILE A 768 -5.04 -5.28 -23.55
N ALA A 769 -3.93 -4.71 -23.09
CA ALA A 769 -3.68 -4.43 -21.68
C ALA A 769 -2.83 -3.17 -21.49
N THR A 770 -3.06 -2.44 -20.40
CA THR A 770 -2.06 -1.48 -19.91
C THR A 770 -1.16 -2.21 -18.92
N VAL A 771 0.14 -2.12 -19.13
CA VAL A 771 1.16 -2.84 -18.34
C VAL A 771 1.12 -2.44 -16.87
N ARG A 772 1.68 -3.29 -16.00
CA ARG A 772 1.70 -3.08 -14.55
C ARG A 772 2.22 -1.68 -14.17
N GLY A 773 1.64 -1.12 -13.11
CA GLY A 773 2.01 0.20 -12.60
C GLY A 773 1.48 1.36 -13.43
N ASP A 774 0.84 1.09 -14.57
CA ASP A 774 0.25 2.11 -15.41
C ASP A 774 -1.28 2.06 -15.35
N VAL A 775 -1.88 3.19 -15.00
CA VAL A 775 -3.33 3.37 -14.78
C VAL A 775 -4.03 4.01 -15.96
N HIS A 776 -3.29 4.38 -17.00
CA HIS A 776 -3.84 5.13 -18.11
C HIS A 776 -4.48 4.16 -19.11
N ASP A 777 -5.76 4.36 -19.39
CA ASP A 777 -6.60 3.46 -20.19
C ASP A 777 -7.13 4.07 -21.48
N ILE A 778 -7.04 5.39 -21.64
CA ILE A 778 -7.67 6.13 -22.76
C ILE A 778 -7.18 5.61 -24.12
N GLY A 779 -5.86 5.47 -24.29
CA GLY A 779 -5.28 5.00 -25.56
C GLY A 779 -5.68 3.57 -25.88
N LYS A 780 -5.62 2.68 -24.89
CA LYS A 780 -6.05 1.28 -25.00
C LYS A 780 -7.53 1.15 -25.34
N ASN A 781 -8.41 1.88 -24.65
CA ASN A 781 -9.85 1.84 -24.91
C ASN A 781 -10.20 2.42 -26.29
N LEU A 782 -9.41 3.39 -26.78
CA LEU A 782 -9.57 3.87 -28.16
C LEU A 782 -9.20 2.80 -29.18
N VAL A 783 -8.12 2.05 -28.94
CA VAL A 783 -7.73 0.89 -29.77
C VAL A 783 -8.82 -0.17 -29.75
N ASP A 784 -9.37 -0.48 -28.57
CA ASP A 784 -10.51 -1.40 -28.41
C ASP A 784 -11.69 -1.02 -29.32
N ILE A 785 -12.16 0.22 -29.18
CA ILE A 785 -13.30 0.74 -29.93
C ILE A 785 -13.02 0.70 -31.44
N ILE A 786 -11.83 1.12 -31.86
CA ILE A 786 -11.47 1.16 -33.29
C ILE A 786 -11.39 -0.25 -33.87
N LEU A 787 -10.72 -1.19 -33.20
CA LEU A 787 -10.60 -2.57 -33.67
C LEU A 787 -11.96 -3.27 -33.69
N THR A 788 -12.75 -3.13 -32.62
CA THR A 788 -14.10 -3.70 -32.51
C THR A 788 -15.03 -3.17 -33.61
N ASN A 789 -14.98 -1.86 -33.91
CA ASN A 789 -15.78 -1.27 -35.00
C ASN A 789 -15.31 -1.68 -36.41
N ASN A 790 -14.07 -2.16 -36.55
CA ASN A 790 -13.52 -2.68 -37.80
C ASN A 790 -13.62 -4.22 -37.91
N GLY A 791 -14.40 -4.87 -37.04
CA GLY A 791 -14.70 -6.30 -37.14
C GLY A 791 -13.71 -7.24 -36.45
N PHE A 792 -12.81 -6.73 -35.59
CA PHE A 792 -11.95 -7.57 -34.74
C PHE A 792 -12.62 -7.83 -33.38
N LYS A 793 -12.40 -9.02 -32.82
CA LYS A 793 -12.77 -9.31 -31.44
C LYS A 793 -11.65 -8.84 -30.50
N VAL A 794 -11.96 -7.89 -29.62
CA VAL A 794 -10.99 -7.39 -28.66
C VAL A 794 -11.27 -7.95 -27.27
N VAL A 795 -10.25 -8.49 -26.63
CA VAL A 795 -10.27 -8.89 -25.21
C VAL A 795 -9.48 -7.86 -24.43
N ASN A 796 -10.20 -6.98 -23.75
CA ASN A 796 -9.63 -5.87 -23.02
C ASN A 796 -9.45 -6.23 -21.54
N LEU A 797 -8.21 -6.41 -21.11
CA LEU A 797 -7.87 -6.80 -19.74
C LEU A 797 -7.90 -5.63 -18.75
N GLY A 798 -8.01 -4.40 -19.22
CA GLY A 798 -7.99 -3.22 -18.35
C GLY A 798 -6.58 -2.69 -18.06
N VAL A 799 -6.43 -2.01 -16.92
CA VAL A 799 -5.20 -1.30 -16.52
C VAL A 799 -4.42 -2.04 -15.45
N LYS A 800 -3.16 -1.65 -15.23
CA LYS A 800 -2.25 -2.23 -14.24
C LYS A 800 -2.17 -3.77 -14.35
N GLN A 801 -2.24 -4.31 -15.55
CA GLN A 801 -2.29 -5.76 -15.73
C GLN A 801 -0.91 -6.37 -15.46
N PRO A 802 -0.81 -7.36 -14.56
CA PRO A 802 0.40 -8.14 -14.42
C PRO A 802 0.58 -9.04 -15.65
N ILE A 803 1.81 -9.46 -15.90
CA ILE A 803 2.16 -10.27 -17.06
C ILE A 803 1.43 -11.62 -17.06
N GLU A 804 1.15 -12.18 -15.89
CA GLU A 804 0.39 -13.40 -15.70
C GLU A 804 -1.04 -13.30 -16.26
N SER A 805 -1.72 -12.17 -16.03
CA SER A 805 -3.07 -11.94 -16.58
C SER A 805 -3.03 -11.87 -18.11
N ILE A 806 -1.99 -11.26 -18.66
CA ILE A 806 -1.79 -11.17 -20.12
C ILE A 806 -1.51 -12.56 -20.69
N ILE A 807 -0.63 -13.34 -20.06
CA ILE A 807 -0.31 -14.72 -20.47
C ILE A 807 -1.55 -15.61 -20.40
N MET A 808 -2.30 -15.57 -19.30
CA MET A 808 -3.52 -16.35 -19.13
C MET A 808 -4.55 -16.00 -20.21
N ALA A 809 -4.69 -14.72 -20.54
CA ALA A 809 -5.56 -14.28 -21.63
C ALA A 809 -5.06 -14.78 -22.99
N ILE A 810 -3.74 -14.79 -23.25
CA ILE A 810 -3.16 -15.35 -24.47
C ILE A 810 -3.50 -16.84 -24.60
N GLU A 811 -3.30 -17.62 -23.52
CA GLU A 811 -3.54 -19.06 -23.49
C GLU A 811 -5.02 -19.40 -23.66
N THR A 812 -5.90 -18.63 -22.99
CA THR A 812 -7.35 -18.85 -22.99
C THR A 812 -8.00 -18.39 -24.30
N GLU A 813 -7.66 -17.18 -24.75
CA GLU A 813 -8.35 -16.53 -25.87
C GLU A 813 -7.69 -16.83 -27.22
N LYS A 814 -6.43 -17.27 -27.23
CA LYS A 814 -5.63 -17.57 -28.44
C LYS A 814 -5.69 -16.42 -29.46
N PRO A 815 -5.30 -15.19 -29.09
CA PRO A 815 -5.37 -14.04 -29.98
C PRO A 815 -4.30 -14.10 -31.07
N GLN A 816 -4.53 -13.42 -32.19
CA GLN A 816 -3.55 -13.22 -33.25
C GLN A 816 -2.47 -12.20 -32.88
N ALA A 817 -2.77 -11.26 -31.97
CA ALA A 817 -1.83 -10.28 -31.48
C ALA A 817 -2.15 -9.84 -30.04
N VAL A 818 -1.16 -9.26 -29.36
CA VAL A 818 -1.32 -8.60 -28.07
C VAL A 818 -0.97 -7.13 -28.18
N GLY A 819 -1.82 -6.25 -27.67
CA GLY A 819 -1.58 -4.82 -27.55
C GLY A 819 -1.13 -4.45 -26.15
N LEU A 820 0.07 -3.90 -26.01
CA LEU A 820 0.58 -3.38 -24.74
C LEU A 820 0.61 -1.85 -24.77
N SER A 821 -0.02 -1.23 -23.77
CA SER A 821 -0.04 0.22 -23.61
C SER A 821 0.78 0.68 -22.42
N GLY A 822 1.60 1.73 -22.61
CA GLY A 822 2.35 2.40 -21.54
C GLY A 822 2.46 3.91 -21.76
N LEU A 823 2.02 4.72 -20.80
CA LEU A 823 2.11 6.18 -20.79
C LEU A 823 3.35 6.70 -20.07
N LEU A 824 3.83 6.01 -19.03
CA LEU A 824 4.99 6.45 -18.24
C LEU A 824 6.28 5.80 -18.74
N VAL A 825 7.42 6.51 -18.59
CA VAL A 825 8.75 5.97 -18.94
C VAL A 825 9.06 4.68 -18.17
N GLN A 826 8.66 4.61 -16.89
CA GLN A 826 8.79 3.40 -16.08
C GLN A 826 7.94 2.25 -16.62
N SER A 827 6.72 2.53 -17.08
CA SER A 827 5.84 1.54 -17.70
C SER A 827 6.41 0.99 -19.01
N CYS A 828 7.18 1.79 -19.76
CA CYS A 828 7.90 1.28 -20.93
C CYS A 828 9.01 0.28 -20.58
N LEU A 829 9.63 0.39 -19.40
CA LEU A 829 10.59 -0.61 -18.91
C LEU A 829 9.88 -1.88 -18.48
N ILE A 830 8.74 -1.77 -17.78
CA ILE A 830 7.89 -2.91 -17.42
C ILE A 830 7.44 -3.65 -18.69
N MET A 831 7.07 -2.93 -19.74
CA MET A 831 6.73 -3.53 -21.04
C MET A 831 7.88 -4.34 -21.64
N LYS A 832 9.14 -3.93 -21.41
CA LYS A 832 10.31 -4.71 -21.81
C LYS A 832 10.41 -6.00 -21.00
N ASP A 833 10.21 -5.92 -19.69
CA ASP A 833 10.24 -7.08 -18.79
C ASP A 833 9.13 -8.08 -19.15
N ASP A 834 7.92 -7.59 -19.46
CA ASP A 834 6.79 -8.40 -19.94
C ASP A 834 7.15 -9.18 -21.21
N LEU A 835 7.82 -8.53 -22.17
CA LEU A 835 8.28 -9.17 -23.41
C LEU A 835 9.40 -10.20 -23.17
N ILE A 836 10.29 -9.96 -22.21
CA ILE A 836 11.29 -10.94 -21.79
C ILE A 836 10.60 -12.18 -21.24
N GLU A 837 9.59 -11.99 -20.38
CA GLU A 837 8.84 -13.09 -19.78
C GLU A 837 8.04 -13.89 -20.81
N LEU A 838 7.36 -13.23 -21.76
CA LEU A 838 6.72 -13.93 -22.88
C LEU A 838 7.72 -14.79 -23.66
N SER A 839 8.94 -14.30 -23.87
CA SER A 839 10.01 -15.04 -24.55
C SER A 839 10.56 -16.21 -23.74
N HIS A 840 10.63 -16.07 -22.43
CA HIS A 840 11.01 -17.15 -21.51
C HIS A 840 9.99 -18.28 -21.56
N ARG A 841 8.69 -17.95 -21.67
CA ARG A 841 7.61 -18.94 -21.81
C ARG A 841 7.41 -19.47 -23.23
N GLY A 842 8.25 -19.04 -24.18
CA GLY A 842 8.19 -19.50 -25.57
C GLY A 842 7.00 -18.94 -26.37
N ILE A 843 6.34 -17.90 -25.87
CA ILE A 843 5.24 -17.22 -26.56
C ILE A 843 5.86 -16.29 -27.62
N THR A 844 5.42 -16.42 -28.87
CA THR A 844 5.99 -15.69 -30.04
C THR A 844 4.95 -14.92 -30.84
N ILE A 845 3.71 -14.83 -30.34
CA ILE A 845 2.64 -14.08 -31.01
C ILE A 845 3.05 -12.61 -31.21
N PRO A 846 2.63 -11.96 -32.31
CA PRO A 846 2.88 -10.54 -32.54
C PRO A 846 2.45 -9.66 -31.37
N VAL A 847 3.33 -8.74 -30.94
CA VAL A 847 3.02 -7.74 -29.92
C VAL A 847 3.03 -6.34 -30.54
N ILE A 848 1.96 -5.59 -30.34
CA ILE A 848 1.81 -4.20 -30.79
C ILE A 848 1.96 -3.30 -29.55
N CYS A 849 3.05 -2.55 -29.49
CA CYS A 849 3.36 -1.64 -28.39
C CYS A 849 2.95 -0.21 -28.75
N GLY A 850 2.27 0.47 -27.83
CA GLY A 850 1.86 1.87 -28.01
C GLY A 850 1.75 2.65 -26.69
N GLY A 851 1.64 3.97 -26.79
CA GLY A 851 1.50 4.86 -25.64
C GLY A 851 2.47 6.04 -25.69
N ALA A 852 2.16 7.11 -24.95
CA ALA A 852 2.77 8.42 -25.19
C ALA A 852 4.27 8.52 -24.86
N ALA A 853 4.78 7.66 -23.98
CA ALA A 853 6.21 7.60 -23.64
C ALA A 853 7.02 6.68 -24.56
N LEU A 854 6.37 5.87 -25.40
CA LEU A 854 7.07 5.00 -26.35
C LEU A 854 7.55 5.77 -27.57
N THR A 855 8.71 5.35 -28.08
CA THR A 855 9.26 5.85 -29.34
C THR A 855 9.54 4.65 -30.23
N GLY A 856 9.38 4.81 -31.56
CA GLY A 856 9.68 3.74 -32.51
C GLY A 856 11.09 3.16 -32.35
N LYS A 857 12.08 4.03 -32.12
CA LYS A 857 13.47 3.61 -31.84
C LYS A 857 13.60 2.70 -30.62
N PHE A 858 12.84 2.94 -29.55
CA PHE A 858 12.88 2.10 -28.36
C PHE A 858 12.23 0.73 -28.64
N VAL A 859 11.10 0.72 -29.36
CA VAL A 859 10.44 -0.54 -29.75
C VAL A 859 11.33 -1.38 -30.65
N GLU A 860 11.92 -0.77 -31.69
CA GLU A 860 12.75 -1.46 -32.68
C GLU A 860 14.10 -1.93 -32.12
N ASN A 861 14.74 -1.15 -31.23
CA ASN A 861 16.10 -1.45 -30.79
C ASN A 861 16.19 -2.13 -29.42
N GLU A 862 15.19 -1.97 -28.56
CA GLU A 862 15.18 -2.51 -27.19
C GLU A 862 14.11 -3.60 -27.04
N LEU A 863 12.85 -3.29 -27.34
CA LEU A 863 11.74 -4.23 -27.13
C LEU A 863 11.80 -5.43 -28.09
N GLN A 864 12.13 -5.18 -29.36
CA GLN A 864 12.30 -6.26 -30.34
C GLN A 864 13.48 -7.19 -30.00
N LYS A 865 14.53 -6.70 -29.30
CA LYS A 865 15.63 -7.55 -28.82
C LYS A 865 15.24 -8.37 -27.58
N ALA A 866 14.33 -7.83 -26.78
CA ALA A 866 13.81 -8.47 -25.58
C ALA A 866 12.78 -9.57 -25.91
N TYR A 867 12.17 -9.53 -27.09
CA TYR A 867 11.14 -10.47 -27.52
C TYR A 867 11.58 -11.41 -28.64
N LYS A 868 11.28 -12.72 -28.54
CA LYS A 868 11.54 -13.70 -29.61
C LYS A 868 10.55 -13.61 -30.77
N GLY A 869 9.34 -13.09 -30.54
CA GLY A 869 8.34 -12.83 -31.59
C GLY A 869 8.52 -11.46 -32.27
N LYS A 870 7.58 -11.07 -33.14
CA LYS A 870 7.60 -9.74 -33.77
C LYS A 870 6.98 -8.69 -32.85
N VAL A 871 7.66 -7.55 -32.69
CA VAL A 871 7.17 -6.38 -31.95
C VAL A 871 6.94 -5.24 -32.94
N TYR A 872 5.76 -4.66 -32.91
CA TYR A 872 5.36 -3.53 -33.75
C TYR A 872 5.17 -2.29 -32.90
N TYR A 873 5.53 -1.13 -33.45
CA TYR A 873 5.22 0.15 -32.84
C TYR A 873 3.97 0.76 -33.47
N ALA A 874 2.99 1.10 -32.64
CA ALA A 874 1.83 1.88 -33.04
C ALA A 874 1.87 3.26 -32.38
N LYS A 875 2.08 4.32 -33.17
CA LYS A 875 2.10 5.69 -32.65
C LYS A 875 0.72 6.21 -32.26
N ASP A 876 -0.32 5.61 -32.82
CA ASP A 876 -1.72 5.89 -32.55
C ASP A 876 -2.60 4.65 -32.83
N ALA A 877 -3.88 4.73 -32.46
CA ALA A 877 -4.80 3.62 -32.58
C ALA A 877 -5.13 3.21 -34.02
N PHE A 878 -4.99 4.11 -35.00
CA PHE A 878 -5.19 3.77 -36.42
C PHE A 878 -4.00 3.01 -37.00
N GLU A 879 -2.79 3.33 -36.57
CA GLU A 879 -1.61 2.53 -36.89
C GLU A 879 -1.72 1.13 -36.28
N GLY A 880 -2.23 1.03 -35.04
CA GLY A 880 -2.57 -0.25 -34.42
C GLY A 880 -3.57 -1.08 -35.25
N LEU A 881 -4.64 -0.44 -35.75
CA LEU A 881 -5.59 -1.08 -36.67
C LEU A 881 -4.91 -1.54 -37.97
N LYS A 882 -4.08 -0.71 -38.61
CA LYS A 882 -3.39 -1.07 -39.86
C LYS A 882 -2.44 -2.25 -39.66
N ILE A 883 -1.72 -2.28 -38.54
CA ILE A 883 -0.86 -3.41 -38.18
C ILE A 883 -1.71 -4.66 -38.00
N MET A 884 -2.80 -4.58 -37.24
CA MET A 884 -3.70 -5.72 -37.01
C MET A 884 -4.35 -6.23 -38.31
N GLN A 885 -4.68 -5.36 -39.26
CA GLN A 885 -5.17 -5.75 -40.59
C GLN A 885 -4.12 -6.41 -41.48
N SER A 886 -2.83 -6.22 -41.18
CA SER A 886 -1.71 -6.81 -41.91
C SER A 886 -1.23 -8.15 -41.35
N LEU A 887 -1.66 -8.48 -40.12
CA LEU A 887 -1.42 -9.75 -39.43
C LEU A 887 -2.54 -10.74 -39.77
#